data_AF-A0A9E6B9A6-F1
#
_entry.id   AF-A0A9E6B9A6-F1
#
_cell.length_a   1.000
_cell.length_b   1.000
_cell.length_c   1.000
_cell.angle_alpha   90.00
_cell.angle_beta   90.00
_cell.angle_gamma   90.00
#
_symmetry.space_group_name_H-M   'P 1'
#
loop_
_entity.id
_entity.type
_entity.pdbx_description
1 polymer ?
#
loop_
_entity_poly.entity_id
_entity_poly.type
_entity_poly.pdbx_seq_one_letter_code
_entity_poly.pdbx_strand_id
1 'polypeptide(L)'
;MAARQQKVRLHILIALTLVVMLFGLRHVRRTFQAEKVRTASVRTERELRQYVRPDQAGLQDMALAAHGALARDAAALLMQARYLVGQDLQGASAASARAIARELDDIHANVALLRAGKRPVFPRGKPFLRAYHSRLDDTFQPYGVCVPEGYDESYPLPVIITLHGLQGFGGRQCADAPCYPGALSVKPQGRGATDYMYVGEDDILAVLDEVRALYSIDSDRVYLVGHSMGATGSWHLAVHYPHLFAGIVPISGNADSDAWEHRWGWNPPGPADHGALRRFLHASLSPASYAVNLAHCRVVAVHGTGDAVVPVEHARSMAGRLREAGGPFEYLEFPQLEHGGAPAWVKDYAIAKVFGQAPPETPTRFRYRTSSLRHDRAWWVTVDALDHPARFAEVEADLSDGVARVDVTNVSAFTVRTDQAPAEIRSIRVGPRTFALESGERTVSLEKYGLAWRRAEAAGPRKRRGLSGPVSDALRDPFLIVYGTVGGDATHGLLSRSEAFRFADEWEMRYGDAPRIKADVDVTDEDMRDLNLLLLGGPQVNNVARTILPRTPLAVRGDAVYVGERAFRGRDVGFIACYPNPLSADRMVAFVAGTTPAALYQAWDRFGLWFNWGAYDKYKWFDYAVFDSLTVGPESFLAVGFFDNRWQIAPDGGVLGGGAEWQGVPEVRAALRPQGFPERTSIGDSQPHSLPLSELRPIEIRQYRGAVGLDRAYTGGPIVVAGQRHARGFGVRPPSELTFVLDGAFRRFEATVGLAEGFHTGDSPARTAVEEVIFEVWGDGELLAASPRLHRRAEGRDSALISADVTGVSTMTLKARPAGGRTWLYGAAGWAEPVLTR
;
A
#
# COMPACT_ATOMS: atom_id res chain seq x y z
N MET A 1 -61.47 38.06 60.72
CA MET A 1 -60.83 36.90 60.04
C MET A 1 -60.70 37.06 58.52
N ALA A 2 -61.61 37.75 57.80
CA ALA A 2 -61.52 37.95 56.35
C ALA A 2 -60.29 38.76 55.87
N ALA A 3 -59.84 39.77 56.62
CA ALA A 3 -58.68 40.60 56.24
C ALA A 3 -57.31 39.86 56.34
N ARG A 4 -57.23 38.77 57.12
CA ARG A 4 -56.01 37.96 57.28
C ARG A 4 -55.86 36.92 56.16
N GLN A 5 -56.96 36.40 55.62
CA GLN A 5 -56.94 35.48 54.47
C GLN A 5 -56.63 36.18 53.14
N GLN A 6 -57.02 37.46 53.00
CA GLN A 6 -56.75 38.23 51.78
C GLN A 6 -55.26 38.63 51.66
N LYS A 7 -54.57 38.92 52.77
CA LYS A 7 -53.12 39.17 52.78
C LYS A 7 -52.29 37.92 52.47
N VAL A 8 -52.71 36.73 52.91
CA VAL A 8 -52.01 35.46 52.63
C VAL A 8 -52.18 35.04 51.16
N ARG A 9 -53.38 35.22 50.57
CA ARG A 9 -53.59 34.97 49.13
C ARG A 9 -52.79 35.91 48.24
N LEU A 10 -52.64 37.19 48.63
CA LEU A 10 -51.83 38.15 47.88
C LEU A 10 -50.32 37.83 47.94
N HIS A 11 -49.80 37.39 49.09
CA HIS A 11 -48.39 36.98 49.22
C HIS A 11 -48.08 35.69 48.45
N ILE A 12 -49.00 34.73 48.41
CA ILE A 12 -48.85 33.49 47.62
C ILE A 12 -48.89 33.80 46.12
N LEU A 13 -49.76 34.70 45.67
CA LEU A 13 -49.85 35.10 44.27
C LEU A 13 -48.59 35.88 43.81
N ILE A 14 -48.04 36.75 44.67
CA ILE A 14 -46.79 37.47 44.41
C ILE A 14 -45.59 36.51 44.38
N ALA A 15 -45.54 35.53 45.30
CA ALA A 15 -44.49 34.50 45.31
C ALA A 15 -44.53 33.57 44.08
N LEU A 16 -45.72 33.13 43.64
CA LEU A 16 -45.87 32.34 42.41
C LEU A 16 -45.50 33.15 41.16
N THR A 17 -45.84 34.43 41.10
CA THR A 17 -45.50 35.30 39.97
C THR A 17 -43.99 35.56 39.88
N LEU A 18 -43.30 35.71 41.02
CA LEU A 18 -41.84 35.84 41.09
C LEU A 18 -41.11 34.54 40.71
N VAL A 19 -41.63 33.37 41.09
CA VAL A 19 -41.05 32.06 40.70
C VAL A 19 -41.24 31.79 39.20
N VAL A 20 -42.40 32.14 38.63
CA VAL A 20 -42.65 32.03 37.18
C VAL A 20 -41.81 33.04 36.38
N MET A 21 -41.60 34.27 36.87
CA MET A 21 -40.65 35.21 36.25
C MET A 21 -39.19 34.76 36.36
N LEU A 22 -38.77 34.17 37.48
CA LEU A 22 -37.40 33.66 37.66
C LEU A 22 -37.10 32.42 36.81
N PHE A 23 -38.09 31.53 36.62
CA PHE A 23 -37.99 30.41 35.68
C PHE A 23 -38.10 30.88 34.22
N GLY A 24 -38.96 31.86 33.93
CA GLY A 24 -39.07 32.49 32.60
C GLY A 24 -37.81 33.23 32.18
N LEU A 25 -37.15 33.98 33.07
CA LEU A 25 -35.89 34.68 32.80
C LEU A 25 -34.69 33.72 32.69
N ARG A 26 -34.68 32.60 33.43
CA ARG A 26 -33.67 31.54 33.28
C ARG A 26 -33.87 30.73 32.00
N HIS A 27 -35.12 30.48 31.59
CA HIS A 27 -35.42 29.83 30.33
C HIS A 27 -35.07 30.76 29.17
N VAL A 28 -35.51 32.03 29.17
CA VAL A 28 -35.19 33.01 28.12
C VAL A 28 -33.69 33.33 28.05
N ARG A 29 -32.93 33.40 29.15
CA ARG A 29 -31.45 33.51 29.09
C ARG A 29 -30.78 32.23 28.56
N ARG A 30 -31.28 31.04 28.90
CA ARG A 30 -30.79 29.78 28.33
C ARG A 30 -31.18 29.61 26.87
N THR A 31 -32.34 30.10 26.44
CA THR A 31 -32.79 30.06 25.05
C THR A 31 -32.07 31.11 24.22
N PHE A 32 -31.79 32.31 24.74
CA PHE A 32 -30.96 33.33 24.07
C PHE A 32 -29.46 32.99 24.07
N GLN A 33 -28.92 32.32 25.11
CA GLN A 33 -27.56 31.75 25.05
C GLN A 33 -27.53 30.52 24.16
N ALA A 34 -28.56 29.67 24.13
CA ALA A 34 -28.65 28.54 23.21
C ALA A 34 -28.93 28.99 21.77
N GLU A 35 -29.59 30.13 21.53
CA GLU A 35 -29.77 30.76 20.21
C GLU A 35 -28.51 31.49 19.77
N LYS A 36 -27.79 32.20 20.67
CA LYS A 36 -26.46 32.78 20.35
C LYS A 36 -25.39 31.70 20.17
N VAL A 37 -25.49 30.57 20.87
CA VAL A 37 -24.64 29.40 20.67
C VAL A 37 -25.06 28.63 19.43
N ARG A 38 -26.37 28.55 19.09
CA ARG A 38 -26.85 27.97 17.81
C ARG A 38 -26.50 28.83 16.59
N THR A 39 -26.51 30.15 16.71
CA THR A 39 -26.07 31.06 15.63
C THR A 39 -24.55 31.13 15.51
N ALA A 40 -23.80 30.82 16.58
CA ALA A 40 -22.35 30.62 16.50
C ALA A 40 -21.94 29.18 16.12
N SER A 41 -22.85 28.19 16.18
CA SER A 41 -22.56 26.77 15.92
C SER A 41 -22.97 26.29 14.53
N VAL A 42 -23.20 27.19 13.59
CA VAL A 42 -23.49 26.84 12.19
C VAL A 42 -22.78 27.84 11.28
N ARG A 43 -21.44 27.86 11.29
CA ARG A 43 -20.78 27.86 9.98
C ARG A 43 -21.11 26.50 9.43
N THR A 44 -22.11 26.38 8.55
CA THR A 44 -22.45 25.07 7.98
C THR A 44 -21.15 24.46 7.44
N GLU A 45 -20.95 23.15 7.55
CA GLU A 45 -19.80 22.46 6.94
C GLU A 45 -19.59 22.92 5.48
N ARG A 46 -20.70 23.21 4.78
CA ARG A 46 -20.76 23.86 3.48
C ARG A 46 -20.10 25.25 3.43
N GLU A 47 -20.38 26.13 4.39
CA GLU A 47 -19.71 27.44 4.51
C GLU A 47 -18.23 27.30 4.86
N LEU A 48 -17.82 26.36 5.73
CA LEU A 48 -16.40 26.09 6.00
C LEU A 48 -15.67 25.59 4.74
N ARG A 49 -16.30 24.67 3.99
CA ARG A 49 -15.82 24.20 2.69
C ARG A 49 -15.72 25.34 1.67
N GLN A 50 -16.69 26.25 1.62
CA GLN A 50 -16.66 27.42 0.75
C GLN A 50 -15.59 28.44 1.15
N TYR A 51 -15.33 28.58 2.44
CA TYR A 51 -14.33 29.51 2.99
C TYR A 51 -12.89 29.07 2.65
N VAL A 52 -12.63 27.76 2.65
CA VAL A 52 -11.27 27.21 2.41
C VAL A 52 -10.95 26.99 0.93
N ARG A 53 -11.96 26.80 0.07
CA ARG A 53 -11.79 26.49 -1.36
C ARG A 53 -10.95 27.51 -2.15
N PRO A 54 -11.17 28.84 -2.04
CA PRO A 54 -10.39 29.82 -2.78
C PRO A 54 -8.90 29.78 -2.41
N ASP A 55 -8.61 29.53 -1.13
CA ASP A 55 -7.25 29.42 -0.64
C ASP A 55 -6.60 28.09 -1.07
N GLN A 56 -7.33 26.99 -1.19
CA GLN A 56 -6.78 25.72 -1.68
C GLN A 56 -6.24 25.81 -3.11
N ALA A 57 -6.98 26.41 -4.04
CA ALA A 57 -6.52 26.55 -5.42
C ALA A 57 -5.26 27.43 -5.50
N GLY A 58 -5.28 28.59 -4.83
CA GLY A 58 -4.11 29.47 -4.78
C GLY A 58 -2.91 28.84 -4.08
N LEU A 59 -3.11 28.09 -3.00
CA LEU A 59 -2.05 27.35 -2.31
C LEU A 59 -1.47 26.24 -3.18
N GLN A 60 -2.30 25.54 -3.95
CA GLN A 60 -1.84 24.51 -4.88
C GLN A 60 -0.97 25.12 -5.99
N ASP A 61 -1.41 26.21 -6.60
CA ASP A 61 -0.61 26.94 -7.60
C ASP A 61 0.72 27.41 -6.99
N MET A 62 0.69 28.00 -5.79
CA MET A 62 1.92 28.45 -5.10
C MET A 62 2.86 27.29 -4.73
N ALA A 63 2.31 26.14 -4.37
CA ALA A 63 3.08 24.95 -4.04
C ALA A 63 3.72 24.33 -5.30
N LEU A 64 3.09 24.46 -6.47
CA LEU A 64 3.58 23.99 -7.76
C LEU A 64 4.51 25.00 -8.48
N ALA A 65 4.29 26.30 -8.30
CA ALA A 65 4.92 27.37 -9.08
C ALA A 65 6.37 27.71 -8.69
N ALA A 66 6.93 27.09 -7.64
CA ALA A 66 8.27 27.43 -7.17
C ALA A 66 9.00 26.27 -6.47
N HIS A 67 10.33 26.27 -6.57
CA HIS A 67 11.20 25.52 -5.67
C HIS A 67 11.57 26.38 -4.44
N GLY A 68 11.75 25.74 -3.29
CA GLY A 68 12.27 26.41 -2.09
C GLY A 68 11.28 26.48 -0.93
N ALA A 69 11.58 27.36 0.03
CA ALA A 69 10.98 27.32 1.36
C ALA A 69 9.49 27.73 1.36
N LEU A 70 9.11 28.74 0.57
CA LEU A 70 7.72 29.23 0.49
C LEU A 70 6.76 28.23 -0.18
N ALA A 71 7.21 27.50 -1.20
CA ALA A 71 6.40 26.47 -1.86
C ALA A 71 6.08 25.31 -0.90
N ARG A 72 7.07 24.88 -0.11
CA ARG A 72 6.88 23.87 0.96
C ARG A 72 5.93 24.33 2.05
N ASP A 73 5.97 25.60 2.40
CA ASP A 73 5.01 26.18 3.35
C ASP A 73 3.59 26.24 2.76
N ALA A 74 3.46 26.58 1.47
CA ALA A 74 2.18 26.55 0.77
C ALA A 74 1.59 25.13 0.73
N ALA A 75 2.42 24.12 0.43
CA ALA A 75 2.02 22.71 0.47
C ALA A 75 1.57 22.29 1.89
N ALA A 76 2.27 22.72 2.93
CA ALA A 76 1.89 22.45 4.31
C ALA A 76 0.52 23.05 4.66
N LEU A 77 0.28 24.32 4.33
CA LEU A 77 -1.03 24.95 4.55
C LEU A 77 -2.13 24.32 3.70
N LEU A 78 -1.82 23.89 2.47
CA LEU A 78 -2.75 23.17 1.60
C LEU A 78 -3.21 21.88 2.28
N MET A 79 -2.29 21.09 2.84
CA MET A 79 -2.64 19.85 3.54
C MET A 79 -3.38 20.11 4.85
N GLN A 80 -3.01 21.12 5.63
CA GLN A 80 -3.77 21.52 6.82
C GLN A 80 -5.22 21.91 6.44
N ALA A 81 -5.39 22.68 5.38
CA ALA A 81 -6.68 23.09 4.85
C ALA A 81 -7.52 21.88 4.38
N ARG A 82 -6.93 20.99 3.56
CA ARG A 82 -7.60 19.75 3.10
C ARG A 82 -8.00 18.86 4.27
N TYR A 83 -7.11 18.70 5.24
CA TYR A 83 -7.33 17.92 6.44
C TYR A 83 -8.50 18.44 7.28
N LEU A 84 -8.59 19.76 7.48
CA LEU A 84 -9.71 20.38 8.19
C LEU A 84 -11.05 20.23 7.45
N VAL A 85 -11.03 20.38 6.13
CA VAL A 85 -12.21 20.19 5.27
C VAL A 85 -12.68 18.73 5.26
N GLY A 86 -11.76 17.77 5.42
CA GLY A 86 -12.05 16.34 5.49
C GLY A 86 -12.65 15.88 6.82
N GLN A 87 -12.78 16.76 7.83
CA GLN A 87 -13.37 16.38 9.11
C GLN A 87 -14.88 16.23 9.00
N ASP A 88 -15.39 15.06 9.40
CA ASP A 88 -16.82 14.90 9.69
C ASP A 88 -17.15 15.69 10.96
N LEU A 89 -17.94 16.76 10.79
CA LEU A 89 -18.35 17.65 11.88
C LEU A 89 -19.66 17.20 12.54
N GLN A 90 -20.28 16.11 12.08
CA GLN A 90 -21.50 15.60 12.66
C GLN A 90 -21.26 15.17 14.12
N GLY A 91 -21.89 15.88 15.07
CA GLY A 91 -21.73 15.63 16.49
C GLY A 91 -20.52 16.32 17.16
N ALA A 92 -19.81 17.21 16.45
CA ALA A 92 -18.68 17.95 17.02
C ALA A 92 -19.11 18.83 18.22
N SER A 93 -18.35 18.76 19.32
CA SER A 93 -18.60 19.63 20.48
C SER A 93 -18.37 21.11 20.13
N ALA A 94 -19.00 22.02 20.87
CA ALA A 94 -18.73 23.47 20.70
C ALA A 94 -17.25 23.83 20.92
N ALA A 95 -16.51 23.03 21.70
CA ALA A 95 -15.06 23.21 21.87
C ALA A 95 -14.28 22.81 20.61
N SER A 96 -14.67 21.70 19.98
CA SER A 96 -14.09 21.21 18.73
C SER A 96 -14.34 22.19 17.57
N ALA A 97 -15.58 22.68 17.43
CA ALA A 97 -15.92 23.69 16.42
C ALA A 97 -15.11 24.99 16.59
N ARG A 98 -14.90 25.44 17.83
CA ARG A 98 -14.02 26.60 18.12
C ARG A 98 -12.55 26.33 17.83
N ALA A 99 -12.07 25.11 18.03
CA ALA A 99 -10.70 24.74 17.70
C ALA A 99 -10.48 24.78 16.19
N ILE A 100 -11.40 24.20 15.41
CA ILE A 100 -11.38 24.21 13.94
C ILE A 100 -11.47 25.64 13.41
N ALA A 101 -12.36 26.48 13.96
CA ALA A 101 -12.45 27.88 13.55
C ALA A 101 -11.13 28.64 13.76
N ARG A 102 -10.44 28.42 14.89
CA ARG A 102 -9.12 29.02 15.14
C ARG A 102 -8.07 28.53 14.17
N GLU A 103 -8.01 27.23 13.90
CA GLU A 103 -7.06 26.66 12.95
C GLU A 103 -7.30 27.21 11.53
N LEU A 104 -8.56 27.45 11.16
CA LEU A 104 -8.91 28.10 9.89
C LEU A 104 -8.49 29.57 9.84
N ASP A 105 -8.67 30.31 10.92
CA ASP A 105 -8.23 31.71 11.01
C ASP A 105 -6.68 31.78 10.92
N ASP A 106 -5.98 30.84 11.56
CA ASP A 106 -4.52 30.70 11.47
C ASP A 106 -4.05 30.37 10.05
N ILE A 107 -4.77 29.49 9.33
CA ILE A 107 -4.48 29.20 7.91
C ILE A 107 -4.66 30.46 7.07
N HIS A 108 -5.76 31.22 7.23
CA HIS A 108 -5.99 32.44 6.46
C HIS A 108 -4.91 33.50 6.71
N ALA A 109 -4.51 33.68 7.98
CA ALA A 109 -3.43 34.59 8.33
C ALA A 109 -2.10 34.17 7.68
N ASN A 110 -1.80 32.87 7.69
CA ASN A 110 -0.59 32.33 7.08
C ASN A 110 -0.62 32.38 5.54
N VAL A 111 -1.78 32.20 4.90
CA VAL A 111 -1.96 32.40 3.45
C VAL A 111 -1.69 33.86 3.08
N ALA A 112 -2.15 34.83 3.88
CA ALA A 112 -1.87 36.24 3.66
C ALA A 112 -0.38 36.56 3.74
N LEU A 113 0.35 35.93 4.68
CA LEU A 113 1.82 36.03 4.76
C LEU A 113 2.49 35.49 3.49
N LEU A 114 2.08 34.30 3.04
CA LEU A 114 2.61 33.69 1.82
C LEU A 114 2.40 34.58 0.58
N ARG A 115 1.18 35.12 0.41
CA ARG A 115 0.86 36.06 -0.68
C ARG A 115 1.71 37.34 -0.64
N ALA A 116 2.19 37.73 0.55
CA ALA A 116 3.11 38.84 0.74
C ALA A 116 4.61 38.44 0.66
N GLY A 117 4.93 37.21 0.24
CA GLY A 117 6.30 36.70 0.14
C GLY A 117 6.96 36.39 1.49
N LYS A 118 6.18 36.24 2.56
CA LYS A 118 6.65 35.96 3.92
C LYS A 118 6.37 34.52 4.33
N ARG A 119 7.24 33.96 5.16
CA ARG A 119 7.11 32.61 5.73
C ARG A 119 5.95 32.56 6.75
N PRO A 120 5.09 31.53 6.71
CA PRO A 120 4.14 31.22 7.77
C PRO A 120 4.79 30.98 9.12
N VAL A 121 4.02 31.19 10.18
CA VAL A 121 4.44 30.88 11.55
C VAL A 121 3.85 29.54 11.95
N PHE A 122 4.71 28.53 12.08
CA PHE A 122 4.34 27.22 12.59
C PHE A 122 4.60 27.12 14.10
N PRO A 123 3.75 26.41 14.86
CA PRO A 123 3.91 26.30 16.30
C PRO A 123 5.17 25.49 16.66
N ARG A 124 5.78 25.84 17.80
CA ARG A 124 6.80 25.02 18.48
C ARG A 124 6.22 24.41 19.74
N GLY A 125 6.77 23.28 20.19
CA GLY A 125 6.30 22.51 21.34
C GLY A 125 4.95 21.82 21.14
N LYS A 126 4.38 21.90 19.93
CA LYS A 126 3.08 21.30 19.58
C LYS A 126 3.14 20.71 18.16
N PRO A 127 2.39 19.64 17.89
CA PRO A 127 2.31 19.06 16.57
C PRO A 127 1.62 19.99 15.57
N PHE A 128 2.08 19.94 14.32
CA PHE A 128 1.41 20.54 13.16
C PHE A 128 1.71 19.70 11.91
N LEU A 129 0.94 19.92 10.84
CA LEU A 129 1.15 19.22 9.57
C LEU A 129 2.11 19.99 8.65
N ARG A 130 2.99 19.23 8.02
CA ARG A 130 3.76 19.58 6.84
C ARG A 130 3.30 18.72 5.66
N ALA A 131 3.82 19.02 4.48
CA ALA A 131 3.57 18.22 3.29
C ALA A 131 4.83 18.13 2.44
N TYR A 132 4.98 17.03 1.71
CA TYR A 132 5.96 16.87 0.66
C TYR A 132 5.27 16.67 -0.69
N HIS A 133 5.96 17.02 -1.77
CA HIS A 133 5.48 16.76 -3.12
C HIS A 133 5.94 15.36 -3.55
N SER A 134 4.99 14.46 -3.73
CA SER A 134 5.22 13.10 -4.18
C SER A 134 5.56 13.08 -5.66
N ARG A 135 6.82 12.76 -5.98
CA ARG A 135 7.25 12.57 -7.37
C ARG A 135 6.52 11.43 -8.08
N LEU A 136 6.03 10.42 -7.33
CA LEU A 136 5.42 9.21 -7.89
C LEU A 136 4.18 9.55 -8.72
N ASP A 137 3.26 10.30 -8.14
CA ASP A 137 1.92 10.54 -8.65
C ASP A 137 1.54 12.03 -8.77
N ASP A 138 2.48 12.95 -8.50
CA ASP A 138 2.31 14.41 -8.53
C ASP A 138 1.50 15.02 -7.39
N THR A 139 1.32 14.27 -6.31
CA THR A 139 0.38 14.64 -5.25
C THR A 139 1.11 15.25 -4.04
N PHE A 140 0.41 16.04 -3.24
CA PHE A 140 0.96 16.54 -1.97
C PHE A 140 0.52 15.62 -0.85
N GLN A 141 1.48 15.17 -0.04
CA GLN A 141 1.24 14.17 0.99
C GLN A 141 1.59 14.68 2.38
N PRO A 142 0.72 14.48 3.38
CA PRO A 142 0.91 15.05 4.70
C PRO A 142 1.92 14.25 5.55
N TYR A 143 2.58 14.95 6.46
CA TYR A 143 3.28 14.35 7.59
C TYR A 143 3.19 15.28 8.80
N GLY A 144 3.12 14.72 10.00
CA GLY A 144 3.14 15.49 11.24
C GLY A 144 4.56 15.81 11.66
N VAL A 145 4.74 16.97 12.27
CA VAL A 145 6.01 17.40 12.87
C VAL A 145 5.73 17.99 14.23
N CYS A 146 6.60 17.70 15.21
CA CYS A 146 6.73 18.52 16.40
C CYS A 146 8.17 19.02 16.54
N VAL A 147 8.32 20.34 16.47
CA VAL A 147 9.60 21.04 16.69
C VAL A 147 9.69 21.42 18.17
N PRO A 148 10.78 21.09 18.89
CA PRO A 148 10.91 21.45 20.31
C PRO A 148 10.95 22.98 20.49
N GLU A 149 10.47 23.48 21.64
CA GLU A 149 10.37 24.93 21.91
C GLU A 149 11.71 25.66 21.74
N GLY A 150 12.79 25.06 22.25
CA GLY A 150 14.15 25.59 22.19
C GLY A 150 14.92 25.30 20.90
N TYR A 151 14.27 24.95 19.79
CA TYR A 151 14.97 24.70 18.52
C TYR A 151 15.74 25.93 18.03
N ASP A 152 17.01 25.70 17.74
CA ASP A 152 17.97 26.67 17.21
C ASP A 152 18.67 26.02 16.00
N GLU A 153 18.63 26.70 14.85
CA GLU A 153 19.17 26.20 13.58
C GLU A 153 20.71 26.01 13.63
N SER A 154 21.40 26.65 14.57
CA SER A 154 22.84 26.47 14.77
C SER A 154 23.22 25.13 15.42
N TYR A 155 22.25 24.39 15.98
CA TYR A 155 22.47 23.10 16.63
C TYR A 155 21.69 21.98 15.92
N PRO A 156 22.37 21.13 15.13
CA PRO A 156 21.75 19.99 14.47
C PRO A 156 21.04 19.07 15.48
N LEU A 157 19.71 18.94 15.33
CA LEU A 157 18.90 18.10 16.20
C LEU A 157 18.87 16.64 15.72
N PRO A 158 18.89 15.67 16.65
CA PRO A 158 18.51 14.30 16.31
C PRO A 158 17.03 14.24 15.89
N VAL A 159 16.69 13.25 15.07
CA VAL A 159 15.33 13.06 14.54
C VAL A 159 14.74 11.74 15.05
N ILE A 160 13.52 11.80 15.57
CA ILE A 160 12.72 10.62 15.91
C ILE A 160 11.56 10.52 14.92
N ILE A 161 11.63 9.54 14.03
CA ILE A 161 10.55 9.18 13.11
C ILE A 161 9.61 8.20 13.82
N THR A 162 8.40 8.66 14.13
CA THR A 162 7.35 7.85 14.77
C THR A 162 6.43 7.27 13.71
N LEU A 163 6.37 5.95 13.62
CA LEU A 163 5.52 5.21 12.70
C LEU A 163 4.25 4.75 13.42
N HIS A 164 3.07 5.12 12.90
CA HIS A 164 1.78 4.72 13.44
C HIS A 164 1.39 3.27 13.08
N GLY A 165 0.50 2.68 13.87
CA GLY A 165 -0.15 1.40 13.57
C GLY A 165 -1.21 1.51 12.46
N LEU A 166 -1.79 0.37 12.07
CA LEU A 166 -2.81 0.32 11.02
C LEU A 166 -4.13 0.94 11.49
N GLN A 167 -4.58 2.03 10.85
CA GLN A 167 -5.87 2.68 11.16
C GLN A 167 -6.70 2.99 9.89
N GLY A 168 -6.47 2.28 8.78
CA GLY A 168 -7.14 2.48 7.48
C GLY A 168 -6.37 3.39 6.52
N PHE A 169 -7.06 4.01 5.56
CA PHE A 169 -6.45 4.86 4.51
C PHE A 169 -6.62 6.38 4.76
N GLY A 170 -7.22 6.78 5.87
CA GLY A 170 -7.50 8.20 6.15
C GLY A 170 -6.23 9.02 6.45
N GLY A 171 -6.19 10.27 5.96
CA GLY A 171 -5.07 11.21 6.10
C GLY A 171 -4.81 11.79 7.49
N ARG A 172 -5.37 11.20 8.56
CA ARG A 172 -5.26 11.69 9.95
C ARG A 172 -4.20 11.00 10.80
N GLN A 173 -3.58 9.97 10.27
CA GLN A 173 -2.70 9.09 11.06
C GLN A 173 -1.37 9.77 11.43
N CYS A 174 -0.98 10.79 10.67
CA CYS A 174 0.24 11.56 10.89
C CYS A 174 0.09 12.81 11.80
N ALA A 175 -1.12 13.33 12.02
CA ALA A 175 -1.32 14.68 12.56
C ALA A 175 -0.85 14.89 14.02
N ASP A 176 -0.86 13.83 14.82
CA ASP A 176 -0.50 13.79 16.24
C ASP A 176 0.96 13.36 16.44
N ALA A 177 1.91 14.05 15.80
CA ALA A 177 3.33 13.82 16.05
C ALA A 177 3.68 14.05 17.53
N PRO A 178 4.31 13.08 18.23
CA PRO A 178 4.68 13.28 19.64
C PRO A 178 5.74 14.37 19.76
N CYS A 179 5.80 15.08 20.89
CA CYS A 179 6.82 16.10 21.13
C CYS A 179 7.89 15.56 22.08
N TYR A 180 9.16 15.58 21.65
CA TYR A 180 10.30 15.12 22.44
C TYR A 180 11.21 16.29 22.80
N PRO A 181 11.61 16.46 24.08
CA PRO A 181 12.65 17.42 24.44
C PRO A 181 13.97 17.09 23.72
N GLY A 182 14.55 18.08 23.03
CA GLY A 182 15.88 17.93 22.41
C GLY A 182 15.93 17.10 21.12
N ALA A 183 14.78 16.72 20.54
CA ALA A 183 14.73 16.03 19.26
C ALA A 183 13.62 16.59 18.36
N LEU A 184 13.87 16.59 17.06
CA LEU A 184 12.82 16.82 16.08
C LEU A 184 11.98 15.55 15.94
N SER A 185 10.67 15.66 16.12
CA SER A 185 9.76 14.53 15.95
C SER A 185 9.02 14.63 14.64
N VAL A 186 8.98 13.52 13.91
CA VAL A 186 8.34 13.42 12.60
C VAL A 186 7.44 12.20 12.58
N LYS A 187 6.20 12.36 12.12
CA LYS A 187 5.22 11.28 12.01
C LYS A 187 4.70 11.21 10.58
N PRO A 188 5.30 10.40 9.70
CA PRO A 188 4.84 10.26 8.32
C PRO A 188 3.45 9.63 8.22
N GLN A 189 2.75 9.88 7.10
CA GLN A 189 1.47 9.22 6.80
C GLN A 189 1.64 7.77 6.33
N GLY A 190 2.78 7.42 5.70
CA GLY A 190 3.05 6.07 5.19
C GLY A 190 1.89 5.50 4.37
N ARG A 191 1.56 6.17 3.25
CA ARG A 191 0.29 5.98 2.54
C ARG A 191 0.06 4.52 2.09
N GLY A 192 -1.21 4.14 1.95
CA GLY A 192 -1.60 2.78 1.55
C GLY A 192 -1.57 1.76 2.66
N ALA A 193 -1.29 2.18 3.91
CA ALA A 193 -1.17 1.31 5.07
C ALA A 193 -0.09 0.22 4.91
N THR A 194 0.97 0.50 4.12
CA THR A 194 1.83 -0.49 3.44
C THR A 194 2.70 -1.42 4.29
N ASP A 195 2.47 -1.48 5.62
CA ASP A 195 3.52 -1.86 6.58
C ASP A 195 4.81 -1.03 6.36
N TYR A 196 4.68 0.18 5.80
CA TYR A 196 5.77 1.05 5.35
C TYR A 196 6.70 0.42 4.31
N MET A 197 6.18 -0.53 3.53
CA MET A 197 6.85 -1.11 2.37
C MET A 197 6.41 -0.41 1.07
N TYR A 198 7.17 -0.57 -0.02
CA TYR A 198 6.82 -0.04 -1.35
C TYR A 198 6.51 1.47 -1.35
N VAL A 199 5.30 1.91 -1.72
CA VAL A 199 4.95 3.34 -1.74
C VAL A 199 5.13 3.98 -0.36
N GLY A 200 4.68 3.30 0.70
CA GLY A 200 4.89 3.80 2.06
C GLY A 200 6.35 3.79 2.51
N GLU A 201 7.24 3.01 1.88
CA GLU A 201 8.70 3.13 2.10
C GLU A 201 9.23 4.42 1.47
N ASP A 202 8.86 4.66 0.21
CA ASP A 202 9.25 5.84 -0.55
C ASP A 202 8.78 7.14 0.14
N ASP A 203 7.61 7.11 0.79
CA ASP A 203 7.09 8.19 1.63
C ASP A 203 8.00 8.55 2.81
N ILE A 204 8.56 7.54 3.51
CA ILE A 204 9.43 7.80 4.67
C ILE A 204 10.73 8.44 4.22
N LEU A 205 11.30 7.95 3.12
CA LEU A 205 12.51 8.52 2.54
C LEU A 205 12.27 9.96 2.06
N ALA A 206 11.14 10.22 1.40
CA ALA A 206 10.77 11.57 0.96
C ALA A 206 10.58 12.53 2.15
N VAL A 207 9.95 12.07 3.23
CA VAL A 207 9.79 12.88 4.45
C VAL A 207 11.15 13.17 5.11
N LEU A 208 12.06 12.19 5.17
CA LEU A 208 13.40 12.42 5.71
C LEU A 208 14.18 13.45 4.87
N ASP A 209 14.07 13.40 3.55
CA ASP A 209 14.69 14.39 2.66
C ASP A 209 14.09 15.80 2.83
N GLU A 210 12.77 15.89 3.00
CA GLU A 210 12.12 17.17 3.31
C GLU A 210 12.52 17.73 4.69
N VAL A 211 12.67 16.85 5.68
CA VAL A 211 13.14 17.24 7.02
C VAL A 211 14.57 17.76 6.96
N ARG A 212 15.47 17.11 6.21
CA ARG A 212 16.83 17.60 5.95
C ARG A 212 16.85 18.96 5.25
N ALA A 213 15.89 19.20 4.35
CA ALA A 213 15.80 20.47 3.63
C ALA A 213 15.22 21.61 4.48
N LEU A 214 14.39 21.31 5.48
CA LEU A 214 13.66 22.31 6.27
C LEU A 214 14.25 22.60 7.64
N TYR A 215 15.01 21.67 8.22
CA TYR A 215 15.50 21.75 9.59
C TYR A 215 17.00 21.40 9.65
N SER A 216 17.72 22.05 10.55
CA SER A 216 19.08 21.69 10.94
C SER A 216 19.00 20.41 11.76
N ILE A 217 19.27 19.29 11.10
CA ILE A 217 19.24 17.97 11.72
C ILE A 217 20.62 17.33 11.71
N ASP A 218 20.86 16.49 12.71
CA ASP A 218 21.97 15.56 12.72
C ASP A 218 21.55 14.30 11.96
N SER A 219 22.10 14.15 10.74
CA SER A 219 21.76 13.03 9.85
C SER A 219 22.31 11.68 10.33
N ASP A 220 23.25 11.67 11.28
CA ASP A 220 23.76 10.45 11.88
C ASP A 220 22.90 10.01 13.08
N ARG A 221 22.05 10.90 13.62
CA ARG A 221 21.12 10.62 14.74
C ARG A 221 19.66 10.59 14.31
N VAL A 222 19.33 9.68 13.39
CA VAL A 222 17.94 9.39 12.98
C VAL A 222 17.47 8.07 13.60
N TYR A 223 16.31 8.09 14.26
CA TYR A 223 15.75 6.97 15.00
C TYR A 223 14.34 6.61 14.51
N LEU A 224 14.01 5.31 14.49
CA LEU A 224 12.66 4.84 14.17
C LEU A 224 11.96 4.29 15.42
N VAL A 225 10.72 4.70 15.65
CA VAL A 225 9.90 4.21 16.74
C VAL A 225 8.54 3.83 16.18
N GLY A 226 8.05 2.63 16.46
CA GLY A 226 6.80 2.19 15.88
C GLY A 226 6.08 1.15 16.71
N HIS A 227 4.75 1.08 16.54
CA HIS A 227 3.87 0.07 17.13
C HIS A 227 3.06 -0.64 16.05
N SER A 228 2.88 -1.96 16.16
CA SER A 228 2.08 -2.75 15.21
C SER A 228 2.62 -2.61 13.76
N MET A 229 1.81 -2.13 12.81
CA MET A 229 2.25 -1.75 11.45
C MET A 229 3.49 -0.83 11.46
N GLY A 230 3.54 0.12 12.40
CA GLY A 230 4.70 0.99 12.57
C GLY A 230 5.94 0.26 13.05
N ALA A 231 5.77 -0.78 13.89
CA ALA A 231 6.89 -1.63 14.29
C ALA A 231 7.38 -2.53 13.15
N THR A 232 6.46 -3.03 12.32
CA THR A 232 6.81 -3.71 11.05
C THR A 232 7.64 -2.77 10.16
N GLY A 233 7.20 -1.52 10.02
CA GLY A 233 7.93 -0.49 9.27
C GLY A 233 9.31 -0.19 9.85
N SER A 234 9.43 -0.10 11.18
CA SER A 234 10.72 0.09 11.85
C SER A 234 11.70 -1.05 11.54
N TRP A 235 11.22 -2.30 11.55
CA TRP A 235 12.03 -3.45 11.15
C TRP A 235 12.42 -3.37 9.67
N HIS A 236 11.43 -3.19 8.80
CA HIS A 236 11.59 -3.14 7.35
C HIS A 236 12.62 -2.09 6.90
N LEU A 237 12.42 -0.83 7.31
CA LEU A 237 13.28 0.28 6.91
C LEU A 237 14.71 0.09 7.41
N ALA A 238 14.89 -0.33 8.66
CA ALA A 238 16.22 -0.46 9.24
C ALA A 238 17.02 -1.60 8.61
N VAL A 239 16.40 -2.72 8.28
CA VAL A 239 17.14 -3.82 7.61
C VAL A 239 17.51 -3.46 6.17
N HIS A 240 16.71 -2.64 5.48
CA HIS A 240 16.96 -2.24 4.09
C HIS A 240 17.86 -1.02 3.94
N TYR A 241 17.87 -0.14 4.95
CA TYR A 241 18.67 1.08 4.98
C TYR A 241 19.49 1.18 6.28
N PRO A 242 20.34 0.19 6.59
CA PRO A 242 21.04 0.11 7.89
C PRO A 242 21.99 1.30 8.13
N HIS A 243 22.45 1.96 7.08
CA HIS A 243 23.29 3.16 7.13
C HIS A 243 22.53 4.46 7.42
N LEU A 244 21.18 4.44 7.45
CA LEU A 244 20.38 5.65 7.70
C LEU A 244 19.93 5.81 9.16
N PHE A 245 19.93 4.74 9.95
CA PHE A 245 19.28 4.73 11.26
C PHE A 245 20.24 4.36 12.37
N ALA A 246 20.41 5.26 13.34
CA ALA A 246 21.24 5.02 14.52
C ALA A 246 20.63 3.95 15.45
N GLY A 247 19.30 3.87 15.48
CA GLY A 247 18.61 2.80 16.19
C GLY A 247 17.10 2.81 16.06
N ILE A 248 16.49 1.70 16.48
CA ILE A 248 15.06 1.45 16.33
C ILE A 248 14.40 0.92 17.61
N VAL A 249 13.13 1.28 17.78
CA VAL A 249 12.23 0.81 18.84
C VAL A 249 10.96 0.22 18.21
N PRO A 250 10.99 -1.05 17.80
CA PRO A 250 9.82 -1.77 17.32
C PRO A 250 9.02 -2.40 18.47
N ILE A 251 7.73 -2.10 18.54
CA ILE A 251 6.79 -2.60 19.55
C ILE A 251 5.68 -3.42 18.89
N SER A 252 5.63 -4.74 19.13
CA SER A 252 4.58 -5.62 18.61
C SER A 252 4.42 -5.64 17.08
N GLY A 253 5.52 -5.68 16.32
CA GLY A 253 5.53 -5.63 14.85
C GLY A 253 5.76 -6.97 14.15
N ASN A 254 5.34 -7.07 12.89
CA ASN A 254 5.63 -8.23 12.04
C ASN A 254 7.13 -8.23 11.71
N ALA A 255 7.80 -9.37 11.88
CA ALA A 255 9.22 -9.51 11.55
C ALA A 255 9.52 -10.78 10.73
N ASP A 256 8.71 -11.82 10.88
CA ASP A 256 8.91 -13.12 10.24
C ASP A 256 7.56 -13.68 9.78
N SER A 257 7.32 -13.77 8.47
CA SER A 257 6.05 -14.24 7.93
C SER A 257 5.66 -15.65 8.38
N ASP A 258 6.64 -16.49 8.70
CA ASP A 258 6.42 -17.89 9.06
C ASP A 258 5.68 -18.01 10.40
N ALA A 259 5.77 -17.00 11.26
CA ALA A 259 5.02 -16.95 12.51
C ALA A 259 3.50 -16.98 12.27
N TRP A 260 3.01 -16.34 11.19
CA TRP A 260 1.59 -16.39 10.81
C TRP A 260 1.18 -17.77 10.31
N GLU A 261 1.99 -18.36 9.43
CA GLU A 261 1.75 -19.70 8.88
C GLU A 261 1.67 -20.72 10.02
N HIS A 262 2.65 -20.73 10.92
CA HIS A 262 2.66 -21.64 12.06
C HIS A 262 1.50 -21.41 13.03
N ARG A 263 1.16 -20.15 13.33
CA ARG A 263 0.11 -19.83 14.31
C ARG A 263 -1.29 -20.12 13.77
N TRP A 264 -1.54 -19.82 12.51
CA TRP A 264 -2.89 -19.81 11.93
C TRP A 264 -3.13 -20.91 10.89
N GLY A 265 -2.12 -21.72 10.57
CA GLY A 265 -2.22 -22.78 9.56
C GLY A 265 -2.52 -22.22 8.17
N TRP A 266 -2.00 -21.03 7.89
CA TRP A 266 -2.29 -20.28 6.67
C TRP A 266 -1.26 -20.56 5.59
N ASN A 267 -1.68 -20.55 4.33
CA ASN A 267 -0.78 -20.70 3.18
C ASN A 267 0.10 -21.97 3.26
N PRO A 268 -0.47 -23.19 3.33
CA PRO A 268 0.32 -24.41 3.25
C PRO A 268 1.13 -24.48 1.94
N PRO A 269 2.24 -25.24 1.91
CA PRO A 269 3.07 -25.39 0.73
C PRO A 269 2.27 -25.75 -0.51
N GLY A 270 2.50 -25.02 -1.61
CA GLY A 270 1.91 -25.29 -2.92
C GLY A 270 2.59 -26.48 -3.63
N PRO A 271 1.97 -27.03 -4.69
CA PRO A 271 2.51 -28.18 -5.41
C PRO A 271 3.77 -27.84 -6.24
N ALA A 272 4.69 -28.81 -6.32
CA ALA A 272 5.86 -28.87 -7.21
C ALA A 272 6.77 -27.61 -7.27
N ASP A 273 7.49 -27.41 -8.38
CA ASP A 273 8.68 -26.54 -8.62
C ASP A 273 8.61 -25.06 -8.15
N HIS A 274 7.45 -24.59 -7.71
CA HIS A 274 7.25 -23.25 -7.16
C HIS A 274 7.68 -23.10 -5.70
N GLY A 275 7.87 -24.19 -4.96
CA GLY A 275 8.13 -24.14 -3.52
C GLY A 275 9.35 -23.30 -3.13
N ALA A 276 10.44 -23.36 -3.91
CA ALA A 276 11.63 -22.55 -3.67
C ALA A 276 11.37 -21.05 -3.90
N LEU A 277 10.69 -20.71 -5.00
CA LEU A 277 10.29 -19.34 -5.31
C LEU A 277 9.36 -18.77 -4.23
N ARG A 278 8.39 -19.56 -3.78
CA ARG A 278 7.48 -19.16 -2.71
C ARG A 278 8.20 -18.87 -1.41
N ARG A 279 9.10 -19.76 -0.96
CA ARG A 279 9.93 -19.53 0.22
C ARG A 279 10.78 -18.27 0.07
N PHE A 280 11.36 -18.05 -1.12
CA PHE A 280 12.09 -16.81 -1.39
C PHE A 280 11.19 -15.58 -1.23
N LEU A 281 10.00 -15.55 -1.86
CA LEU A 281 9.10 -14.40 -1.80
C LEU A 281 8.60 -14.12 -0.37
N HIS A 282 8.33 -15.16 0.43
CA HIS A 282 8.01 -15.02 1.86
C HIS A 282 9.20 -14.45 2.64
N ALA A 283 10.38 -15.03 2.46
CA ALA A 283 11.59 -14.58 3.13
C ALA A 283 11.97 -13.15 2.72
N SER A 284 11.78 -12.76 1.45
CA SER A 284 12.15 -11.43 0.94
C SER A 284 11.30 -10.30 1.52
N LEU A 285 10.09 -10.61 2.01
CA LEU A 285 9.20 -9.67 2.70
C LEU A 285 9.33 -9.74 4.23
N SER A 286 10.15 -10.65 4.76
CA SER A 286 10.33 -10.84 6.20
C SER A 286 11.60 -10.13 6.67
N PRO A 287 11.51 -9.06 7.49
CA PRO A 287 12.68 -8.38 8.03
C PRO A 287 13.68 -9.31 8.72
N ALA A 288 13.19 -10.39 9.36
CA ALA A 288 14.00 -11.40 10.02
C ALA A 288 15.03 -12.06 9.08
N SER A 289 14.73 -12.19 7.78
CA SER A 289 15.67 -12.71 6.78
C SER A 289 16.89 -11.81 6.56
N TYR A 290 16.82 -10.55 7.00
CA TYR A 290 17.84 -9.52 6.81
C TYR A 290 18.49 -9.09 8.14
N ALA A 291 18.24 -9.79 9.25
CA ALA A 291 18.68 -9.40 10.58
C ALA A 291 20.18 -9.06 10.68
N VAL A 292 21.02 -9.70 9.85
CA VAL A 292 22.46 -9.43 9.78
C VAL A 292 22.80 -7.97 9.46
N ASN A 293 21.93 -7.28 8.73
CA ASN A 293 22.10 -5.88 8.35
C ASN A 293 22.03 -4.94 9.57
N LEU A 294 21.43 -5.39 10.67
CA LEU A 294 21.28 -4.60 11.91
C LEU A 294 22.43 -4.80 12.90
N ALA A 295 23.51 -5.50 12.53
CA ALA A 295 24.64 -5.75 13.44
C ALA A 295 25.29 -4.48 14.01
N HIS A 296 25.13 -3.35 13.32
CA HIS A 296 25.63 -2.03 13.74
C HIS A 296 24.52 -1.06 14.15
N CYS A 297 23.26 -1.48 14.15
CA CYS A 297 22.11 -0.64 14.51
C CYS A 297 21.65 -0.97 15.94
N ARG A 298 21.39 0.04 16.78
CA ARG A 298 20.86 -0.21 18.14
C ARG A 298 19.39 -0.62 18.05
N VAL A 299 19.03 -1.74 18.66
CA VAL A 299 17.66 -2.24 18.63
C VAL A 299 17.14 -2.47 20.05
N VAL A 300 16.00 -1.87 20.41
CA VAL A 300 15.27 -2.20 21.64
C VAL A 300 13.85 -2.63 21.26
N ALA A 301 13.62 -3.94 21.19
CA ALA A 301 12.35 -4.51 20.77
C ALA A 301 11.46 -4.85 21.97
N VAL A 302 10.16 -4.63 21.83
CA VAL A 302 9.16 -4.89 22.87
C VAL A 302 8.03 -5.74 22.31
N HIS A 303 7.62 -6.79 23.02
CA HIS A 303 6.45 -7.60 22.63
C HIS A 303 5.75 -8.24 23.83
N GLY A 304 4.43 -8.39 23.75
CA GLY A 304 3.61 -9.08 24.74
C GLY A 304 3.27 -10.54 24.37
N THR A 305 3.28 -11.46 25.33
CA THR A 305 2.91 -12.87 25.05
C THR A 305 1.42 -13.10 24.89
N GLY A 306 0.59 -12.14 25.30
CA GLY A 306 -0.87 -12.13 25.08
C GLY A 306 -1.28 -11.48 23.75
N ASP A 307 -0.31 -11.09 22.92
CA ASP A 307 -0.58 -10.44 21.64
C ASP A 307 -1.23 -11.41 20.65
N ALA A 308 -2.55 -11.39 20.62
CA ALA A 308 -3.30 -12.19 19.68
C ALA A 308 -3.27 -11.60 18.28
N VAL A 309 -2.98 -10.30 18.11
CA VAL A 309 -3.01 -9.62 16.80
C VAL A 309 -1.75 -9.98 16.04
N VAL A 310 -0.57 -9.59 16.53
CA VAL A 310 0.76 -9.94 16.01
C VAL A 310 1.41 -10.92 16.98
N PRO A 311 1.49 -12.22 16.64
CA PRO A 311 2.02 -13.23 17.54
C PRO A 311 3.44 -12.91 18.02
N VAL A 312 3.72 -13.20 19.30
CA VAL A 312 5.03 -12.95 19.92
C VAL A 312 6.18 -13.67 19.21
N GLU A 313 5.86 -14.74 18.47
CA GLU A 313 6.75 -15.53 17.65
C GLU A 313 7.51 -14.68 16.60
N HIS A 314 6.93 -13.58 16.11
CA HIS A 314 7.64 -12.64 15.24
C HIS A 314 8.86 -12.02 15.93
N ALA A 315 8.67 -11.43 17.11
CA ALA A 315 9.77 -10.80 17.85
C ALA A 315 10.76 -11.83 18.38
N ARG A 316 10.31 -13.03 18.79
CA ARG A 316 11.20 -14.12 19.21
C ARG A 316 12.11 -14.59 18.07
N SER A 317 11.58 -14.77 16.86
CA SER A 317 12.36 -15.14 15.67
C SER A 317 13.42 -14.07 15.37
N MET A 318 13.02 -12.80 15.28
CA MET A 318 13.95 -11.69 15.05
C MET A 318 15.01 -11.60 16.16
N ALA A 319 14.62 -11.72 17.42
CA ALA A 319 15.53 -11.70 18.56
C ALA A 319 16.57 -12.84 18.51
N GLY A 320 16.17 -14.04 18.06
CA GLY A 320 17.10 -15.15 17.83
C GLY A 320 18.15 -14.80 16.79
N ARG A 321 17.71 -14.30 15.63
CA ARG A 321 18.59 -13.95 14.50
C ARG A 321 19.50 -12.76 14.78
N LEU A 322 19.03 -11.77 15.55
CA LEU A 322 19.87 -10.65 16.02
C LEU A 322 20.97 -11.11 16.98
N ARG A 323 20.68 -12.09 17.85
CA ARG A 323 21.72 -12.68 18.72
C ARG A 323 22.79 -13.42 17.89
N GLU A 324 22.39 -14.10 16.82
CA GLU A 324 23.32 -14.78 15.91
C GLU A 324 24.15 -13.80 15.07
N ALA A 325 23.52 -12.72 14.59
CA ALA A 325 24.20 -11.66 13.85
C ALA A 325 25.21 -10.88 14.70
N GLY A 326 24.98 -10.80 16.01
CA GLY A 326 25.71 -9.93 16.92
C GLY A 326 25.26 -8.47 16.80
N GLY A 327 25.69 -7.62 17.74
CA GLY A 327 25.35 -6.20 17.75
C GLY A 327 24.57 -5.75 18.99
N PRO A 328 24.27 -4.44 19.10
CA PRO A 328 23.69 -3.85 20.30
C PRO A 328 22.16 -3.99 20.32
N PHE A 329 21.67 -5.14 20.80
CA PHE A 329 20.24 -5.48 20.85
C PHE A 329 19.73 -5.78 22.28
N GLU A 330 18.50 -5.35 22.56
CA GLU A 330 17.73 -5.68 23.77
C GLU A 330 16.30 -6.12 23.40
N TYR A 331 15.82 -7.21 23.99
CA TYR A 331 14.45 -7.71 23.82
C TYR A 331 13.71 -7.71 25.16
N LEU A 332 12.59 -6.99 25.20
CA LEU A 332 11.69 -6.93 26.35
C LEU A 332 10.40 -7.69 26.04
N GLU A 333 10.23 -8.85 26.67
CA GLU A 333 9.02 -9.65 26.58
C GLU A 333 8.16 -9.47 27.84
N PHE A 334 6.88 -9.14 27.65
CA PHE A 334 5.93 -8.92 28.75
C PHE A 334 4.88 -10.04 28.81
N PRO A 335 4.81 -10.82 29.91
CA PRO A 335 3.81 -11.86 30.07
C PRO A 335 2.37 -11.32 30.01
N GLN A 336 1.50 -12.01 29.27
CA GLN A 336 0.05 -11.74 29.13
C GLN A 336 -0.33 -10.37 28.55
N LEU A 337 0.65 -9.55 28.20
CA LEU A 337 0.42 -8.26 27.59
C LEU A 337 -0.19 -8.44 26.19
N GLU A 338 -1.34 -7.81 25.96
CA GLU A 338 -2.05 -7.82 24.67
C GLU A 338 -1.47 -6.79 23.69
N HIS A 339 -1.91 -6.81 22.43
CA HIS A 339 -1.32 -6.04 21.32
C HIS A 339 -1.11 -4.54 21.60
N GLY A 340 -2.10 -3.88 22.21
CA GLY A 340 -2.06 -2.45 22.56
C GLY A 340 -1.69 -2.18 24.02
N GLY A 341 -1.26 -3.19 24.78
CA GLY A 341 -1.17 -3.13 26.24
C GLY A 341 0.11 -2.50 26.79
N ALA A 342 1.13 -2.25 25.97
CA ALA A 342 2.44 -1.80 26.43
C ALA A 342 2.34 -0.49 27.26
N PRO A 343 2.77 -0.48 28.53
CA PRO A 343 2.75 0.72 29.35
C PRO A 343 3.59 1.85 28.75
N ALA A 344 3.14 3.10 28.90
CA ALA A 344 3.83 4.27 28.34
C ALA A 344 5.32 4.35 28.75
N TRP A 345 5.63 4.02 30.00
CA TRP A 345 7.01 4.02 30.50
C TRP A 345 7.93 3.05 29.74
N VAL A 346 7.40 1.94 29.19
CA VAL A 346 8.21 0.98 28.42
C VAL A 346 8.66 1.62 27.11
N LYS A 347 7.75 2.34 26.46
CA LYS A 347 8.08 3.12 25.25
C LYS A 347 9.11 4.19 25.58
N ASP A 348 8.93 4.94 26.66
CA ASP A 348 9.87 5.99 27.07
C ASP A 348 11.26 5.42 27.43
N TYR A 349 11.30 4.29 28.14
CA TYR A 349 12.53 3.56 28.44
C TYR A 349 13.26 3.14 27.15
N ALA A 350 12.53 2.50 26.22
CA ALA A 350 13.13 2.00 24.98
C ALA A 350 13.65 3.14 24.11
N ILE A 351 12.90 4.24 23.99
CA ILE A 351 13.35 5.46 23.30
C ILE A 351 14.59 6.03 23.96
N ALA A 352 14.58 6.23 25.29
CA ALA A 352 15.72 6.79 26.01
C ALA A 352 16.99 5.93 25.86
N LYS A 353 16.85 4.61 25.83
CA LYS A 353 17.96 3.67 25.64
C LYS A 353 18.61 3.76 24.27
N VAL A 354 17.80 3.96 23.23
CA VAL A 354 18.30 4.11 21.86
C VAL A 354 18.86 5.53 21.64
N PHE A 355 18.12 6.55 22.09
CA PHE A 355 18.43 7.95 21.86
C PHE A 355 19.63 8.46 22.67
N GLY A 356 19.85 7.92 23.88
CA GLY A 356 20.90 8.37 24.80
C GLY A 356 22.31 7.90 24.46
N GLN A 357 22.52 7.23 23.33
CA GLN A 357 23.82 6.71 22.90
C GLN A 357 24.34 7.43 21.66
N ALA A 358 25.66 7.47 21.48
CA ALA A 358 26.26 7.99 20.26
C ALA A 358 25.82 7.13 19.06
N PRO A 359 25.60 7.73 17.87
CA PRO A 359 25.28 6.97 16.69
C PRO A 359 26.44 6.03 16.32
N PRO A 360 26.16 4.87 15.69
CA PRO A 360 27.21 3.99 15.21
C PRO A 360 28.04 4.67 14.13
N GLU A 361 29.37 4.67 14.29
CA GLU A 361 30.29 5.09 13.22
C GLU A 361 30.18 4.17 12.01
N THR A 362 30.57 4.66 10.83
CA THR A 362 30.64 3.81 9.63
C THR A 362 31.58 2.63 9.90
N PRO A 363 31.13 1.37 9.75
CA PRO A 363 31.90 0.22 10.14
C PRO A 363 33.01 -0.11 9.12
N THR A 364 34.17 -0.49 9.64
CA THR A 364 35.27 -1.06 8.84
C THR A 364 34.93 -2.47 8.36
N ARG A 365 34.14 -3.23 9.15
CA ARG A 365 33.68 -4.57 8.81
C ARG A 365 32.18 -4.69 8.98
N PHE A 366 31.49 -5.20 7.96
CA PHE A 366 30.05 -5.44 8.02
C PHE A 366 29.62 -6.58 7.10
N ARG A 367 28.41 -7.06 7.33
CA ARG A 367 27.70 -7.96 6.41
C ARG A 367 26.44 -7.27 5.92
N TYR A 368 26.08 -7.54 4.67
CA TYR A 368 24.89 -7.01 4.06
C TYR A 368 24.17 -8.08 3.24
N ARG A 369 22.86 -8.12 3.35
CA ARG A 369 21.98 -9.03 2.62
C ARG A 369 20.87 -8.23 1.97
N THR A 370 20.57 -8.53 0.71
CA THR A 370 19.47 -7.92 -0.03
C THR A 370 18.81 -8.91 -0.99
N SER A 371 17.57 -8.66 -1.37
CA SER A 371 16.83 -9.44 -2.38
C SER A 371 16.54 -8.63 -3.66
N SER A 372 16.86 -7.33 -3.67
CA SER A 372 16.46 -6.39 -4.73
C SER A 372 17.51 -5.30 -4.93
N LEU A 373 17.65 -4.84 -6.17
CA LEU A 373 18.49 -3.68 -6.52
C LEU A 373 17.86 -2.33 -6.08
N ARG A 374 16.65 -2.30 -5.52
CA ARG A 374 16.14 -1.10 -4.85
C ARG A 374 16.81 -0.85 -3.50
N HIS A 375 17.20 -1.93 -2.83
CA HIS A 375 17.96 -1.94 -1.58
C HIS A 375 19.36 -2.47 -1.91
N ASP A 376 20.11 -1.71 -2.70
CA ASP A 376 21.39 -2.12 -3.27
C ASP A 376 22.59 -1.79 -2.38
N ARG A 377 22.41 -0.98 -1.33
CA ARG A 377 23.54 -0.38 -0.62
C ARG A 377 23.50 -0.60 0.87
N ALA A 378 24.66 -0.91 1.43
CA ALA A 378 24.98 -0.69 2.83
C ALA A 378 26.37 -0.10 2.97
N TRP A 379 26.47 0.96 3.78
CA TRP A 379 27.72 1.64 4.09
C TRP A 379 28.48 2.02 2.81
N TRP A 380 29.69 1.52 2.63
CA TRP A 380 30.59 1.84 1.52
C TRP A 380 30.56 0.83 0.36
N VAL A 381 29.60 -0.12 0.31
CA VAL A 381 29.44 -1.07 -0.82
C VAL A 381 28.03 -0.98 -1.42
N THR A 382 27.96 -0.94 -2.75
CA THR A 382 26.71 -0.97 -3.55
C THR A 382 26.70 -2.23 -4.42
N VAL A 383 25.60 -2.99 -4.41
CA VAL A 383 25.35 -4.16 -5.27
C VAL A 383 24.73 -3.67 -6.57
N ASP A 384 25.49 -3.74 -7.67
CA ASP A 384 25.04 -3.18 -8.96
C ASP A 384 24.25 -4.20 -9.79
N ALA A 385 24.50 -5.50 -9.60
CA ALA A 385 23.80 -6.56 -10.33
C ALA A 385 23.81 -7.90 -9.57
N LEU A 386 22.71 -8.66 -9.69
CA LEU A 386 22.55 -10.00 -9.09
C LEU A 386 23.07 -11.09 -10.04
N ASP A 387 23.53 -12.25 -9.55
CA ASP A 387 23.82 -13.38 -10.45
C ASP A 387 22.52 -14.06 -10.93
N HIS A 388 21.57 -14.24 -10.01
CA HIS A 388 20.26 -14.83 -10.27
C HIS A 388 19.16 -14.01 -9.57
N PRO A 389 18.05 -13.72 -10.27
CA PRO A 389 16.85 -13.16 -9.64
C PRO A 389 16.22 -14.19 -8.71
N ALA A 390 15.28 -13.74 -7.87
CA ALA A 390 14.59 -14.58 -6.90
C ALA A 390 15.51 -15.34 -5.92
N ARG A 391 16.67 -14.76 -5.60
CA ARG A 391 17.63 -15.24 -4.60
C ARG A 391 18.23 -14.05 -3.85
N PHE A 392 18.64 -14.27 -2.60
CA PHE A 392 19.33 -13.23 -1.84
C PHE A 392 20.75 -13.04 -2.35
N ALA A 393 21.16 -11.77 -2.47
CA ALA A 393 22.56 -11.37 -2.55
C ALA A 393 23.10 -11.10 -1.15
N GLU A 394 24.36 -11.47 -0.93
CA GLU A 394 25.08 -11.25 0.32
C GLU A 394 26.46 -10.66 0.02
N VAL A 395 26.90 -9.75 0.89
CA VAL A 395 28.20 -9.08 0.86
C VAL A 395 28.81 -9.18 2.25
N GLU A 396 30.04 -9.66 2.34
CA GLU A 396 30.89 -9.51 3.53
C GLU A 396 32.04 -8.57 3.17
N ALA A 397 32.13 -7.45 3.88
CA ALA A 397 33.10 -6.39 3.62
C ALA A 397 34.00 -6.18 4.85
N ASP A 398 35.31 -6.08 4.64
CA ASP A 398 36.32 -5.81 5.67
C ASP A 398 37.38 -4.85 5.12
N LEU A 399 37.52 -3.69 5.75
CA LEU A 399 38.56 -2.72 5.50
C LEU A 399 39.61 -2.79 6.60
N SER A 400 40.78 -3.32 6.26
CA SER A 400 41.94 -3.41 7.16
C SER A 400 43.23 -3.08 6.40
N ASP A 401 44.10 -2.30 7.03
CA ASP A 401 45.39 -1.86 6.47
C ASP A 401 45.29 -1.24 5.06
N GLY A 402 44.21 -0.50 4.80
CA GLY A 402 43.92 0.11 3.50
C GLY A 402 43.61 -0.89 2.38
N VAL A 403 43.24 -2.12 2.72
CA VAL A 403 42.74 -3.14 1.78
C VAL A 403 41.28 -3.42 2.09
N ALA A 404 40.39 -3.12 1.14
CA ALA A 404 38.99 -3.49 1.23
C ALA A 404 38.80 -4.91 0.66
N ARG A 405 38.60 -5.89 1.52
CA ARG A 405 38.20 -7.25 1.12
C ARG A 405 36.68 -7.30 0.99
N VAL A 406 36.20 -7.79 -0.15
CA VAL A 406 34.77 -7.91 -0.44
C VAL A 406 34.50 -9.31 -0.97
N ASP A 407 33.78 -10.11 -0.17
CA ASP A 407 33.30 -11.43 -0.55
C ASP A 407 31.80 -11.35 -0.82
N VAL A 408 31.32 -12.03 -1.86
CA VAL A 408 29.94 -11.89 -2.33
C VAL A 408 29.31 -13.22 -2.72
N THR A 409 28.00 -13.33 -2.47
CA THR A 409 27.15 -14.44 -2.93
C THR A 409 26.01 -13.88 -3.77
N ASN A 410 25.73 -14.48 -4.92
CA ASN A 410 24.68 -14.07 -5.86
C ASN A 410 24.82 -12.61 -6.37
N VAL A 411 26.05 -12.12 -6.54
CA VAL A 411 26.38 -10.77 -7.04
C VAL A 411 27.27 -10.90 -8.26
N SER A 412 26.86 -10.28 -9.37
CA SER A 412 27.62 -10.24 -10.63
C SER A 412 28.36 -8.92 -10.85
N ALA A 413 27.94 -7.84 -10.19
CA ALA A 413 28.64 -6.56 -10.18
C ALA A 413 28.40 -5.80 -8.86
N PHE A 414 29.41 -5.07 -8.39
CA PHE A 414 29.32 -4.21 -7.21
C PHE A 414 30.31 -3.04 -7.30
N THR A 415 30.01 -1.99 -6.52
CA THR A 415 30.81 -0.78 -6.43
C THR A 415 31.27 -0.53 -4.99
N VAL A 416 32.55 -0.27 -4.81
CA VAL A 416 33.15 0.22 -3.56
C VAL A 416 33.19 1.74 -3.60
N ARG A 417 32.57 2.40 -2.62
CA ARG A 417 32.51 3.86 -2.46
C ARG A 417 33.62 4.30 -1.52
N THR A 418 34.78 4.58 -2.08
CA THR A 418 36.01 4.87 -1.33
C THR A 418 35.91 6.18 -0.56
N ASP A 419 35.09 7.13 -1.04
CA ASP A 419 34.80 8.40 -0.37
C ASP A 419 33.79 8.29 0.79
N GLN A 420 33.18 7.12 0.98
CA GLN A 420 32.27 6.81 2.09
C GLN A 420 32.83 5.75 3.03
N ALA A 421 34.07 5.29 2.79
CA ALA A 421 34.74 4.33 3.65
C ALA A 421 35.23 5.02 4.94
N PRO A 422 35.28 4.31 6.07
CA PRO A 422 35.72 4.88 7.35
C PRO A 422 37.24 5.14 7.40
N ALA A 423 38.00 4.67 6.42
CA ALA A 423 39.43 4.89 6.27
C ALA A 423 39.83 4.85 4.78
N GLU A 424 41.04 5.31 4.47
CA GLU A 424 41.59 5.28 3.11
C GLU A 424 41.68 3.85 2.57
N ILE A 425 41.17 3.63 1.35
CA ILE A 425 41.30 2.37 0.62
C ILE A 425 42.42 2.54 -0.41
N ARG A 426 43.43 1.67 -0.39
CA ARG A 426 44.55 1.63 -1.36
C ARG A 426 44.35 0.55 -2.42
N SER A 427 43.67 -0.54 -2.05
CA SER A 427 43.31 -1.61 -2.98
C SER A 427 42.04 -2.33 -2.55
N ILE A 428 41.38 -2.97 -3.51
CA ILE A 428 40.19 -3.81 -3.29
C ILE A 428 40.54 -5.24 -3.64
N ARG A 429 40.22 -6.18 -2.75
CA ARG A 429 40.39 -7.63 -2.97
C ARG A 429 39.03 -8.30 -3.05
N VAL A 430 38.81 -9.05 -4.12
CA VAL A 430 37.64 -9.91 -4.31
C VAL A 430 38.10 -11.29 -4.79
N GLY A 431 37.82 -12.31 -3.98
CA GLY A 431 38.39 -13.65 -4.17
C GLY A 431 39.92 -13.58 -4.32
N PRO A 432 40.52 -14.22 -5.36
CA PRO A 432 41.96 -14.24 -5.55
C PRO A 432 42.53 -12.96 -6.19
N ARG A 433 41.70 -12.00 -6.60
CA ARG A 433 42.15 -10.80 -7.34
C ARG A 433 42.25 -9.58 -6.45
N THR A 434 43.23 -8.74 -6.74
CA THR A 434 43.42 -7.43 -6.10
C THR A 434 43.48 -6.36 -7.17
N PHE A 435 42.72 -5.28 -6.96
CA PHE A 435 42.64 -4.12 -7.82
C PHE A 435 43.22 -2.93 -7.06
N ALA A 436 44.29 -2.34 -7.57
CA ALA A 436 44.81 -1.08 -7.04
C ALA A 436 43.83 0.06 -7.35
N LEU A 437 43.76 1.03 -6.44
CA LEU A 437 43.07 2.29 -6.71
C LEU A 437 43.98 3.22 -7.51
N GLU A 438 43.36 3.96 -8.42
CA GLU A 438 43.93 5.11 -9.09
C GLU A 438 43.75 6.36 -8.21
N SER A 439 44.63 7.36 -8.36
CA SER A 439 44.60 8.55 -7.52
C SER A 439 43.28 9.33 -7.70
N GLY A 440 42.60 9.62 -6.59
CA GLY A 440 41.36 10.41 -6.60
C GLY A 440 40.09 9.61 -6.95
N GLU A 441 40.17 8.29 -7.11
CA GLU A 441 38.97 7.46 -7.32
C GLU A 441 38.05 7.53 -6.10
N ARG A 442 36.82 8.01 -6.30
CA ARG A 442 35.75 8.07 -5.28
C ARG A 442 34.90 6.81 -5.26
N THR A 443 34.90 6.07 -6.36
CA THR A 443 34.18 4.81 -6.52
C THR A 443 34.97 3.88 -7.42
N VAL A 444 34.98 2.58 -7.12
CA VAL A 444 35.52 1.54 -8.00
C VAL A 444 34.46 0.48 -8.23
N SER A 445 34.02 0.33 -9.48
CA SER A 445 33.03 -0.67 -9.88
C SER A 445 33.70 -1.90 -10.46
N LEU A 446 33.30 -3.08 -10.01
CA LEU A 446 33.81 -4.38 -10.45
C LEU A 446 32.66 -5.23 -10.98
N GLU A 447 32.90 -5.97 -12.05
CA GLU A 447 31.94 -6.92 -12.63
C GLU A 447 32.60 -8.27 -12.94
N LYS A 448 31.78 -9.33 -12.99
CA LYS A 448 32.18 -10.64 -13.47
C LYS A 448 32.22 -10.66 -15.00
N TYR A 449 33.30 -11.22 -15.55
CA TYR A 449 33.41 -11.65 -16.95
C TYR A 449 33.72 -13.15 -16.96
N GLY A 450 32.70 -13.97 -17.23
CA GLY A 450 32.74 -15.38 -16.83
C GLY A 450 32.96 -15.48 -15.31
N LEU A 451 33.83 -16.39 -14.86
CA LEU A 451 34.12 -16.55 -13.43
C LEU A 451 35.14 -15.55 -12.85
N ALA A 452 35.71 -14.66 -13.67
CA ALA A 452 36.77 -13.74 -13.24
C ALA A 452 36.21 -12.33 -12.99
N TRP A 453 36.76 -11.64 -11.98
CA TRP A 453 36.47 -10.24 -11.72
C TRP A 453 37.36 -9.32 -12.57
N ARG A 454 36.77 -8.22 -13.05
CA ARG A 454 37.44 -7.11 -13.73
C ARG A 454 36.83 -5.78 -13.31
N ARG A 455 37.51 -4.66 -13.58
CA ARG A 455 36.89 -3.33 -13.50
C ARG A 455 35.72 -3.27 -14.49
N ALA A 456 34.59 -2.74 -14.03
CA ALA A 456 33.36 -2.70 -14.82
C ALA A 456 33.50 -1.74 -16.00
N GLU A 457 33.01 -2.16 -17.17
CA GLU A 457 32.92 -1.32 -18.35
C GLU A 457 31.49 -0.78 -18.48
N ALA A 458 31.35 0.53 -18.71
CA ALA A 458 30.05 1.13 -18.98
C ALA A 458 29.57 0.71 -20.38
N ALA A 459 28.69 -0.31 -20.48
CA ALA A 459 28.08 -0.68 -21.75
C ALA A 459 26.68 -1.31 -21.60
N GLY A 460 25.74 -0.74 -22.36
CA GLY A 460 24.39 -1.27 -22.65
C GLY A 460 23.33 -1.03 -21.57
N PRO A 461 22.03 -1.20 -21.92
CA PRO A 461 20.93 -1.19 -20.96
C PRO A 461 21.06 -2.38 -20.01
N ARG A 462 21.10 -2.12 -18.70
CA ARG A 462 21.24 -3.14 -17.66
C ARG A 462 20.24 -2.93 -16.55
N LYS A 463 19.92 -4.00 -15.84
CA LYS A 463 19.21 -3.91 -14.56
C LYS A 463 20.05 -3.11 -13.57
N ARG A 464 19.41 -2.15 -12.91
CA ARG A 464 20.00 -1.26 -11.91
C ARG A 464 18.90 -0.69 -11.01
N ARG A 465 19.26 -0.04 -9.92
CA ARG A 465 18.30 0.65 -9.04
C ARG A 465 17.37 1.58 -9.85
N GLY A 466 16.06 1.41 -9.68
CA GLY A 466 15.03 2.16 -10.42
C GLY A 466 14.72 1.64 -11.83
N LEU A 467 15.49 0.67 -12.34
CA LEU A 467 15.33 0.04 -13.65
C LEU A 467 15.71 -1.44 -13.57
N SER A 468 15.16 -2.18 -12.60
CA SER A 468 15.49 -3.60 -12.36
C SER A 468 14.32 -4.56 -12.54
N GLY A 469 13.10 -4.03 -12.59
CA GLY A 469 11.90 -4.81 -12.26
C GLY A 469 11.86 -5.16 -10.77
N PRO A 470 10.79 -5.80 -10.29
CA PRO A 470 9.69 -6.39 -11.07
C PRO A 470 8.64 -5.35 -11.52
N VAL A 471 7.51 -5.76 -12.09
CA VAL A 471 6.47 -4.84 -12.60
C VAL A 471 6.03 -3.80 -11.57
N SER A 472 5.97 -4.15 -10.28
CA SER A 472 5.64 -3.18 -9.22
C SER A 472 6.61 -1.98 -9.15
N ASP A 473 7.86 -2.16 -9.58
CA ASP A 473 8.86 -1.08 -9.55
C ASP A 473 8.57 0.02 -10.57
N ALA A 474 7.82 -0.27 -11.63
CA ALA A 474 7.40 0.76 -12.58
C ALA A 474 6.50 1.83 -11.93
N LEU A 475 5.85 1.49 -10.80
CA LEU A 475 4.97 2.38 -10.04
C LEU A 475 5.67 3.08 -8.85
N ARG A 476 6.97 2.82 -8.65
CA ARG A 476 7.78 3.37 -7.54
C ARG A 476 8.75 4.48 -7.99
N ASP A 477 8.51 5.02 -9.17
CA ASP A 477 9.11 6.21 -9.74
C ASP A 477 8.00 6.98 -10.48
N PRO A 478 8.20 8.26 -10.87
CA PRO A 478 7.16 9.04 -11.54
C PRO A 478 6.52 8.29 -12.70
N PHE A 479 5.19 8.13 -12.68
CA PHE A 479 4.49 7.30 -13.68
C PHE A 479 3.23 7.96 -14.25
N LEU A 480 2.81 7.43 -15.40
CA LEU A 480 1.60 7.79 -16.15
C LEU A 480 0.82 6.54 -16.55
N ILE A 481 -0.48 6.52 -16.27
CA ILE A 481 -1.42 5.52 -16.77
C ILE A 481 -1.87 5.92 -18.16
N VAL A 482 -1.78 5.00 -19.13
CA VAL A 482 -2.17 5.23 -20.52
C VAL A 482 -3.19 4.21 -20.98
N TYR A 483 -4.40 4.65 -21.27
CA TYR A 483 -5.44 3.80 -21.86
C TYR A 483 -5.52 4.00 -23.38
N GLY A 484 -5.84 2.93 -24.09
CA GLY A 484 -5.95 2.91 -25.54
C GLY A 484 -7.29 3.46 -26.03
N THR A 485 -7.25 4.28 -27.09
CA THR A 485 -8.44 4.85 -27.75
C THR A 485 -8.54 4.52 -29.23
N VAL A 486 -7.58 3.76 -29.77
CA VAL A 486 -7.54 3.41 -31.20
C VAL A 486 -8.03 2.00 -31.47
N GLY A 487 -8.16 1.66 -32.76
CA GLY A 487 -8.61 0.34 -33.21
C GLY A 487 -10.08 0.31 -33.61
N GLY A 488 -10.51 -0.80 -34.23
CA GLY A 488 -11.88 -0.98 -34.72
C GLY A 488 -12.84 -1.66 -33.73
N ASP A 489 -12.33 -2.20 -32.62
CA ASP A 489 -13.14 -2.88 -31.59
C ASP A 489 -13.43 -1.92 -30.43
N ALA A 490 -14.64 -1.34 -30.44
CA ALA A 490 -15.10 -0.41 -29.40
C ALA A 490 -15.11 -1.04 -27.99
N THR A 491 -15.34 -2.35 -27.88
CA THR A 491 -15.36 -3.05 -26.58
C THR A 491 -13.97 -3.08 -25.96
N HIS A 492 -12.94 -3.28 -26.78
CA HIS A 492 -11.55 -3.29 -26.34
C HIS A 492 -11.11 -1.93 -25.79
N GLY A 493 -11.44 -0.84 -26.50
CA GLY A 493 -11.15 0.53 -26.06
C GLY A 493 -11.87 0.89 -24.77
N LEU A 494 -13.16 0.53 -24.66
CA LEU A 494 -13.94 0.71 -23.44
C LEU A 494 -13.34 -0.03 -22.24
N LEU A 495 -12.86 -1.26 -22.42
CA LEU A 495 -12.23 -2.02 -21.33
C LEU A 495 -10.86 -1.46 -20.95
N SER A 496 -10.02 -1.10 -21.93
CA SER A 496 -8.74 -0.45 -21.64
C SER A 496 -8.92 0.81 -20.79
N ARG A 497 -9.89 1.66 -21.16
CA ARG A 497 -10.29 2.84 -20.38
C ARG A 497 -10.82 2.45 -19.01
N SER A 498 -11.78 1.53 -18.94
CA SER A 498 -12.40 1.11 -17.66
C SER A 498 -11.38 0.57 -16.66
N GLU A 499 -10.42 -0.25 -17.11
CA GLU A 499 -9.37 -0.80 -16.24
C GLU A 499 -8.39 0.29 -15.77
N ALA A 500 -8.08 1.28 -16.62
CA ALA A 500 -7.23 2.40 -16.23
C ALA A 500 -7.88 3.29 -15.16
N PHE A 501 -9.17 3.63 -15.32
CA PHE A 501 -9.89 4.40 -14.30
C PHE A 501 -10.10 3.59 -13.01
N ARG A 502 -10.43 2.29 -13.11
CA ARG A 502 -10.51 1.42 -11.92
C ARG A 502 -9.19 1.36 -11.16
N PHE A 503 -8.06 1.26 -11.85
CA PHE A 503 -6.75 1.33 -11.21
C PHE A 503 -6.54 2.69 -10.54
N ALA A 504 -6.89 3.79 -11.21
CA ALA A 504 -6.75 5.14 -10.67
C ALA A 504 -7.61 5.37 -9.41
N ASP A 505 -8.86 4.90 -9.41
CA ASP A 505 -9.78 4.98 -8.27
C ASP A 505 -9.25 4.16 -7.09
N GLU A 506 -8.70 2.97 -7.35
CA GLU A 506 -8.06 2.16 -6.29
C GLU A 506 -6.78 2.79 -5.77
N TRP A 507 -5.98 3.42 -6.64
CA TRP A 507 -4.80 4.16 -6.25
C TRP A 507 -5.19 5.31 -5.33
N GLU A 508 -6.16 6.14 -5.72
CA GLU A 508 -6.68 7.24 -4.92
C GLU A 508 -7.22 6.75 -3.57
N MET A 509 -8.05 5.70 -3.57
CA MET A 509 -8.61 5.13 -2.36
C MET A 509 -7.52 4.69 -1.36
N ARG A 510 -6.41 4.12 -1.85
CA ARG A 510 -5.33 3.58 -1.01
C ARG A 510 -4.32 4.66 -0.62
N TYR A 511 -3.99 5.55 -1.54
CA TYR A 511 -2.84 6.44 -1.45
C TYR A 511 -3.23 7.92 -1.28
N GLY A 512 -4.51 8.26 -1.35
CA GLY A 512 -5.09 9.54 -0.93
C GLY A 512 -5.43 10.51 -2.05
N ASP A 513 -4.83 10.38 -3.23
CA ASP A 513 -5.06 11.25 -4.39
C ASP A 513 -4.92 10.43 -5.70
N ALA A 514 -5.59 10.87 -6.77
CA ALA A 514 -5.56 10.20 -8.06
C ALA A 514 -4.21 10.34 -8.79
N PRO A 515 -3.73 9.28 -9.47
CA PRO A 515 -2.50 9.34 -10.27
C PRO A 515 -2.73 10.00 -11.64
N ARG A 516 -1.63 10.29 -12.34
CA ARG A 516 -1.67 10.80 -13.71
C ARG A 516 -2.27 9.75 -14.67
N ILE A 517 -3.25 10.15 -15.47
CA ILE A 517 -3.90 9.31 -16.47
C ILE A 517 -4.11 10.09 -17.78
N LYS A 518 -3.80 9.47 -18.92
CA LYS A 518 -4.00 10.04 -20.26
C LYS A 518 -4.55 8.99 -21.24
N ALA A 519 -5.28 9.46 -22.25
CA ALA A 519 -5.50 8.66 -23.44
C ALA A 519 -4.18 8.52 -24.21
N ASP A 520 -3.97 7.40 -24.88
CA ASP A 520 -2.81 7.14 -25.74
C ASP A 520 -2.55 8.20 -26.81
N VAL A 521 -3.60 8.87 -27.30
CA VAL A 521 -3.51 9.98 -28.28
C VAL A 521 -3.04 11.30 -27.67
N ASP A 522 -3.14 11.46 -26.35
CA ASP A 522 -2.75 12.67 -25.61
C ASP A 522 -1.35 12.55 -24.98
N VAL A 523 -0.69 11.39 -25.13
CA VAL A 523 0.66 11.15 -24.61
C VAL A 523 1.68 11.90 -25.47
N THR A 524 2.52 12.69 -24.81
CA THR A 524 3.57 13.49 -25.46
C THR A 524 4.93 12.80 -25.42
N ASP A 525 5.89 13.29 -26.21
CA ASP A 525 7.28 12.86 -26.13
C ASP A 525 7.92 13.16 -24.77
N GLU A 526 7.48 14.24 -24.12
CA GLU A 526 7.91 14.60 -22.76
C GLU A 526 7.41 13.57 -21.73
N ASP A 527 6.15 13.14 -21.82
CA ASP A 527 5.62 12.08 -20.96
C ASP A 527 6.46 10.80 -21.10
N MET A 528 6.76 10.38 -22.34
CA MET A 528 7.54 9.17 -22.62
C MET A 528 9.00 9.27 -22.17
N ARG A 529 9.58 10.48 -22.19
CA ARG A 529 10.94 10.74 -21.74
C ARG A 529 11.05 10.71 -20.21
N ASP A 530 10.11 11.36 -19.53
CA ASP A 530 10.26 11.73 -18.13
C ASP A 530 9.51 10.83 -17.15
N LEU A 531 8.54 10.03 -17.62
CA LEU A 531 7.71 9.17 -16.79
C LEU A 531 7.85 7.69 -17.16
N ASN A 532 7.67 6.83 -16.17
CA ASN A 532 7.34 5.44 -16.40
C ASN A 532 5.91 5.35 -16.96
N LEU A 533 5.64 4.37 -17.83
CA LEU A 533 4.33 4.22 -18.46
C LEU A 533 3.65 2.92 -18.00
N LEU A 534 2.39 2.98 -17.57
CA LEU A 534 1.52 1.82 -17.42
C LEU A 534 0.53 1.79 -18.59
N LEU A 535 0.79 0.92 -19.57
CA LEU A 535 0.00 0.81 -20.79
C LEU A 535 -1.09 -0.25 -20.64
N LEU A 536 -2.35 0.17 -20.72
CA LEU A 536 -3.51 -0.70 -20.70
C LEU A 536 -3.94 -0.98 -22.14
N GLY A 537 -3.91 -2.24 -22.55
CA GLY A 537 -4.19 -2.69 -23.91
C GLY A 537 -2.93 -2.83 -24.78
N GLY A 538 -3.00 -3.75 -25.75
CA GLY A 538 -1.92 -4.00 -26.70
C GLY A 538 -1.95 -3.09 -27.95
N PRO A 539 -1.06 -3.33 -28.93
CA PRO A 539 -0.96 -2.55 -30.18
C PRO A 539 -2.26 -2.41 -30.98
N GLN A 540 -3.20 -3.32 -30.77
CA GLN A 540 -4.52 -3.31 -31.38
C GLN A 540 -5.39 -2.12 -30.92
N VAL A 541 -5.18 -1.62 -29.70
CA VAL A 541 -6.05 -0.62 -29.06
C VAL A 541 -5.30 0.60 -28.51
N ASN A 542 -3.98 0.49 -28.29
CA ASN A 542 -3.17 1.53 -27.67
C ASN A 542 -2.01 1.94 -28.60
N ASN A 543 -1.99 3.20 -29.06
CA ASN A 543 -0.98 3.76 -29.96
C ASN A 543 0.42 3.75 -29.37
N VAL A 544 0.56 4.06 -28.08
CA VAL A 544 1.86 4.06 -27.39
C VAL A 544 2.38 2.62 -27.32
N ALA A 545 1.52 1.66 -26.99
CA ALA A 545 1.88 0.24 -27.01
C ALA A 545 2.26 -0.23 -28.43
N ARG A 546 1.59 0.26 -29.48
CA ARG A 546 1.92 -0.03 -30.88
C ARG A 546 3.32 0.43 -31.26
N THR A 547 3.78 1.55 -30.70
CA THR A 547 5.13 2.09 -30.95
C THR A 547 6.21 1.34 -30.16
N ILE A 548 5.93 1.05 -28.88
CA ILE A 548 6.93 0.53 -27.94
C ILE A 548 7.04 -0.99 -28.00
N LEU A 549 5.91 -1.71 -27.96
CA LEU A 549 5.90 -3.17 -27.77
C LEU A 549 6.73 -3.94 -28.82
N PRO A 550 6.72 -3.58 -30.13
CA PRO A 550 7.54 -4.27 -31.14
C PRO A 550 9.06 -4.17 -30.92
N ARG A 551 9.54 -3.29 -30.04
CA ARG A 551 10.96 -3.12 -29.70
C ARG A 551 11.36 -3.87 -28.42
N THR A 552 10.47 -4.72 -27.92
CA THR A 552 10.67 -5.55 -26.73
C THR A 552 10.64 -7.03 -27.13
N PRO A 553 11.03 -7.94 -26.24
CA PRO A 553 10.86 -9.39 -26.45
C PRO A 553 9.40 -9.86 -26.43
N LEU A 554 8.43 -8.97 -26.27
CA LEU A 554 7.02 -9.31 -26.05
C LEU A 554 6.20 -8.93 -27.29
N ALA A 555 5.19 -9.73 -27.65
CA ALA A 555 4.26 -9.36 -28.72
C ALA A 555 2.86 -9.95 -28.53
N VAL A 556 1.86 -9.28 -29.11
CA VAL A 556 0.52 -9.84 -29.36
C VAL A 556 0.35 -9.95 -30.86
N ARG A 557 0.08 -11.15 -31.38
CA ARG A 557 -0.13 -11.39 -32.82
C ARG A 557 -1.29 -12.36 -33.01
N GLY A 558 -2.37 -11.88 -33.63
CA GLY A 558 -3.60 -12.65 -33.77
C GLY A 558 -4.14 -13.10 -32.41
N ASP A 559 -4.32 -14.40 -32.26
CA ASP A 559 -4.83 -15.09 -31.07
C ASP A 559 -3.74 -15.55 -30.10
N ALA A 560 -2.49 -15.06 -30.25
CA ALA A 560 -1.35 -15.49 -29.44
C ALA A 560 -0.56 -14.34 -28.80
N VAL A 561 -0.03 -14.62 -27.62
CA VAL A 561 1.00 -13.81 -26.95
C VAL A 561 2.35 -14.47 -27.16
N TYR A 562 3.40 -13.67 -27.38
CA TYR A 562 4.77 -14.13 -27.57
C TYR A 562 5.67 -13.59 -26.47
N VAL A 563 6.53 -14.45 -25.94
CA VAL A 563 7.69 -14.09 -25.11
C VAL A 563 8.92 -14.65 -25.81
N GLY A 564 9.68 -13.76 -26.43
CA GLY A 564 10.75 -14.10 -27.36
C GLY A 564 10.15 -14.79 -28.59
N GLU A 565 10.63 -16.00 -28.87
CA GLU A 565 10.11 -16.83 -29.96
C GLU A 565 8.95 -17.72 -29.53
N ARG A 566 8.71 -17.89 -28.21
CA ARG A 566 7.70 -18.82 -27.70
C ARG A 566 6.30 -18.20 -27.78
N ALA A 567 5.39 -18.92 -28.44
CA ALA A 567 3.99 -18.54 -28.60
C ALA A 567 3.09 -19.21 -27.55
N PHE A 568 2.18 -18.44 -26.97
CA PHE A 568 1.15 -18.91 -26.04
C PHE A 568 -0.23 -18.70 -26.65
N ARG A 569 -1.05 -19.75 -26.63
CA ARG A 569 -2.39 -19.79 -27.23
C ARG A 569 -3.39 -20.33 -26.22
N GLY A 570 -4.64 -19.88 -26.33
CA GLY A 570 -5.71 -20.28 -25.42
C GLY A 570 -6.85 -19.27 -25.40
N ARG A 571 -7.84 -19.53 -24.54
CA ARG A 571 -8.97 -18.63 -24.32
C ARG A 571 -8.53 -17.44 -23.48
N ASP A 572 -8.66 -16.24 -24.03
CA ASP A 572 -8.39 -14.95 -23.38
C ASP A 572 -6.95 -14.84 -22.85
N VAL A 573 -5.98 -15.20 -23.69
CA VAL A 573 -4.56 -15.13 -23.34
C VAL A 573 -4.12 -13.67 -23.27
N GLY A 574 -3.39 -13.34 -22.21
CA GLY A 574 -2.79 -12.03 -22.01
C GLY A 574 -1.47 -12.11 -21.27
N PHE A 575 -0.84 -10.95 -21.07
CA PHE A 575 0.35 -10.81 -20.26
C PHE A 575 0.35 -9.52 -19.44
N ILE A 576 1.06 -9.57 -18.31
CA ILE A 576 1.50 -8.40 -17.56
C ILE A 576 3.03 -8.44 -17.56
N ALA A 577 3.68 -7.36 -17.98
CA ALA A 577 5.15 -7.33 -18.01
C ALA A 577 5.71 -5.92 -17.87
N CYS A 578 6.98 -5.79 -17.46
CA CYS A 578 7.72 -4.56 -17.48
C CYS A 578 9.02 -4.68 -18.28
N TYR A 579 9.48 -3.57 -18.82
CA TYR A 579 10.67 -3.48 -19.64
C TYR A 579 11.25 -2.05 -19.61
N PRO A 580 12.56 -1.82 -19.83
CA PRO A 580 13.09 -0.49 -20.06
C PRO A 580 12.38 0.14 -21.26
N ASN A 581 11.96 1.39 -21.14
CA ASN A 581 11.34 2.09 -22.24
C ASN A 581 12.38 2.25 -23.37
N PRO A 582 12.20 1.63 -24.56
CA PRO A 582 13.13 1.73 -25.68
C PRO A 582 13.24 3.14 -26.25
N LEU A 583 12.35 4.06 -25.84
CA LEU A 583 12.38 5.49 -26.18
C LEU A 583 13.04 6.35 -25.10
N SER A 584 13.25 5.83 -23.88
CA SER A 584 13.88 6.53 -22.76
C SER A 584 14.62 5.54 -21.85
N ALA A 585 15.96 5.50 -21.97
CA ALA A 585 16.81 4.49 -21.32
C ALA A 585 16.78 4.49 -19.77
N ASP A 586 16.28 5.56 -19.17
CA ASP A 586 16.16 5.73 -17.71
C ASP A 586 14.73 5.54 -17.20
N ARG A 587 13.80 5.08 -18.04
CA ARG A 587 12.39 4.86 -17.67
C ARG A 587 11.93 3.44 -17.95
N MET A 588 10.90 3.02 -17.23
CA MET A 588 10.24 1.73 -17.38
C MET A 588 8.92 1.89 -18.14
N VAL A 589 8.53 0.85 -18.86
CA VAL A 589 7.17 0.64 -19.35
C VAL A 589 6.63 -0.66 -18.74
N ALA A 590 5.43 -0.61 -18.20
CA ALA A 590 4.63 -1.75 -17.79
C ALA A 590 3.46 -1.92 -18.76
N PHE A 591 3.15 -3.15 -19.12
CA PHE A 591 2.09 -3.52 -20.04
C PHE A 591 1.06 -4.38 -19.32
N VAL A 592 -0.21 -4.15 -19.62
CA VAL A 592 -1.30 -5.10 -19.41
C VAL A 592 -2.00 -5.27 -20.75
N ALA A 593 -1.77 -6.37 -21.43
CA ALA A 593 -2.26 -6.58 -22.79
C ALA A 593 -2.75 -8.01 -22.98
N GLY A 594 -3.62 -8.22 -23.97
CA GLY A 594 -4.11 -9.55 -24.31
C GLY A 594 -4.69 -9.63 -25.71
N THR A 595 -5.11 -10.83 -26.09
CA THR A 595 -5.63 -11.15 -27.42
C THR A 595 -7.10 -10.76 -27.58
N THR A 596 -7.84 -10.65 -26.49
CA THR A 596 -9.28 -10.33 -26.47
C THR A 596 -9.61 -9.24 -25.44
N PRO A 597 -10.77 -8.57 -25.55
CA PRO A 597 -11.27 -7.68 -24.49
C PRO A 597 -11.38 -8.40 -23.14
N ALA A 598 -11.88 -9.65 -23.12
CA ALA A 598 -12.02 -10.44 -21.90
C ALA A 598 -10.68 -10.73 -21.18
N ALA A 599 -9.57 -10.77 -21.91
CA ALA A 599 -8.24 -10.90 -21.31
C ALA A 599 -7.83 -9.68 -20.47
N LEU A 600 -8.35 -8.48 -20.79
CA LEU A 600 -8.08 -7.25 -20.02
C LEU A 600 -8.96 -7.10 -18.78
N TYR A 601 -10.16 -7.70 -18.78
CA TYR A 601 -11.12 -7.53 -17.69
C TYR A 601 -10.57 -7.99 -16.34
N GLN A 602 -10.51 -7.07 -15.37
CA GLN A 602 -9.88 -7.22 -14.05
C GLN A 602 -8.42 -7.73 -14.10
N ALA A 603 -7.69 -7.62 -15.21
CA ALA A 603 -6.40 -8.30 -15.39
C ALA A 603 -5.38 -7.91 -14.31
N TRP A 604 -5.35 -6.63 -13.90
CA TRP A 604 -4.48 -6.18 -12.81
C TRP A 604 -4.80 -6.84 -11.46
N ASP A 605 -6.07 -7.15 -11.22
CA ASP A 605 -6.58 -7.63 -9.93
C ASP A 605 -6.61 -9.14 -9.81
N ARG A 606 -6.73 -9.81 -10.96
CA ARG A 606 -6.83 -11.26 -11.07
C ARG A 606 -5.58 -11.97 -10.56
N PHE A 607 -4.44 -11.27 -10.55
CA PHE A 607 -3.14 -11.88 -10.27
C PHE A 607 -2.46 -11.21 -9.08
N GLY A 608 -2.35 -11.98 -8.00
CA GLY A 608 -1.90 -11.56 -6.68
C GLY A 608 -1.27 -12.69 -5.89
N LEU A 609 -0.46 -12.35 -4.89
CA LEU A 609 0.57 -13.19 -4.27
C LEU A 609 0.09 -14.34 -3.36
N TRP A 610 1.02 -15.28 -3.14
CA TRP A 610 1.03 -16.29 -2.08
C TRP A 610 1.10 -15.75 -0.65
N PHE A 611 1.49 -14.49 -0.46
CA PHE A 611 1.67 -13.87 0.86
C PHE A 611 0.39 -13.21 1.37
N ASN A 612 0.16 -13.20 2.70
CA ASN A 612 -1.05 -12.61 3.27
C ASN A 612 -0.81 -11.93 4.64
N TRP A 613 -0.71 -10.60 4.63
CA TRP A 613 -1.52 -9.72 5.49
C TRP A 613 -1.74 -8.39 4.75
N GLY A 614 -3.00 -7.95 4.64
CA GLY A 614 -3.48 -7.16 3.50
C GLY A 614 -3.47 -5.65 3.68
N ALA A 615 -2.82 -4.94 2.75
CA ALA A 615 -3.47 -4.16 1.67
C ALA A 615 -2.79 -4.45 0.30
N TYR A 616 -2.11 -5.61 0.18
CA TYR A 616 -0.98 -5.83 -0.75
C TYR A 616 -1.18 -6.88 -1.83
N ASP A 617 -2.42 -7.23 -2.13
CA ASP A 617 -2.73 -8.38 -2.97
C ASP A 617 -2.45 -8.20 -4.46
N LYS A 618 -1.63 -7.21 -4.86
CA LYS A 618 -1.36 -6.87 -6.27
C LYS A 618 0.11 -6.62 -6.59
N TYR A 619 1.06 -6.94 -5.71
CA TYR A 619 2.49 -6.84 -6.03
C TYR A 619 2.81 -7.78 -7.18
N LYS A 620 3.02 -7.18 -8.35
CA LYS A 620 3.49 -7.89 -9.55
C LYS A 620 4.98 -8.11 -9.38
N TRP A 621 5.32 -9.15 -8.62
CA TRP A 621 6.66 -9.52 -8.15
C TRP A 621 7.58 -10.13 -9.22
N PHE A 622 7.08 -10.27 -10.44
CA PHE A 622 7.75 -10.80 -11.62
C PHE A 622 8.03 -9.68 -12.63
N ASP A 623 8.96 -9.89 -13.56
CA ASP A 623 9.12 -8.98 -14.70
C ASP A 623 8.09 -9.23 -15.78
N TYR A 624 7.68 -10.48 -15.99
CA TYR A 624 6.61 -10.84 -16.91
C TYR A 624 5.81 -12.04 -16.40
N ALA A 625 4.52 -12.07 -16.73
CA ALA A 625 3.66 -13.22 -16.58
C ALA A 625 2.68 -13.30 -17.74
N VAL A 626 2.50 -14.51 -18.28
CA VAL A 626 1.52 -14.85 -19.31
C VAL A 626 0.40 -15.64 -18.67
N PHE A 627 -0.83 -15.25 -18.93
CA PHE A 627 -2.03 -15.79 -18.30
C PHE A 627 -3.10 -16.11 -19.34
N ASP A 628 -4.10 -16.88 -18.93
CA ASP A 628 -5.32 -17.12 -19.69
C ASP A 628 -6.56 -17.01 -18.79
N SER A 629 -7.73 -17.38 -19.32
CA SER A 629 -8.96 -17.43 -18.54
C SER A 629 -8.89 -18.39 -17.33
N LEU A 630 -8.04 -19.42 -17.33
CA LEU A 630 -7.90 -20.33 -16.18
C LEU A 630 -7.04 -19.75 -15.07
N THR A 631 -6.11 -18.85 -15.37
CA THR A 631 -5.17 -18.30 -14.39
C THR A 631 -5.88 -17.52 -13.26
N VAL A 632 -5.43 -17.78 -12.03
CA VAL A 632 -5.82 -17.11 -10.77
C VAL A 632 -4.65 -16.70 -9.88
N GLY A 633 -3.44 -17.18 -10.19
CA GLY A 633 -2.27 -16.94 -9.36
C GLY A 633 -1.02 -17.65 -9.89
N PRO A 634 0.11 -17.52 -9.17
CA PRO A 634 1.41 -18.00 -9.60
C PRO A 634 1.45 -19.43 -10.15
N GLU A 635 0.90 -20.43 -9.45
CA GLU A 635 0.91 -21.84 -9.91
C GLU A 635 0.01 -22.12 -11.12
N SER A 636 -0.73 -21.12 -11.60
CA SER A 636 -1.68 -21.27 -12.71
C SER A 636 -1.33 -20.39 -13.91
N PHE A 637 -0.25 -19.62 -13.86
CA PHE A 637 0.22 -18.87 -15.03
C PHE A 637 0.63 -19.84 -16.15
N LEU A 638 0.52 -19.39 -17.40
CA LEU A 638 1.13 -20.11 -18.52
C LEU A 638 2.66 -19.99 -18.46
N ALA A 639 3.16 -18.83 -18.04
CA ALA A 639 4.55 -18.60 -17.68
C ALA A 639 4.66 -17.39 -16.74
N VAL A 640 5.62 -17.39 -15.83
CA VAL A 640 5.99 -16.25 -14.99
C VAL A 640 7.49 -16.21 -14.81
N GLY A 641 8.13 -15.05 -14.97
CA GLY A 641 9.58 -14.99 -14.96
C GLY A 641 10.20 -13.61 -14.81
N PHE A 642 11.54 -13.64 -14.80
CA PHE A 642 12.44 -12.50 -14.73
C PHE A 642 13.37 -12.50 -15.93
N PHE A 643 13.60 -11.33 -16.52
CA PHE A 643 14.66 -11.14 -17.49
C PHE A 643 16.03 -11.18 -16.81
N ASP A 644 17.06 -11.46 -17.61
CA ASP A 644 18.45 -11.40 -17.20
C ASP A 644 18.90 -9.94 -16.92
N ASN A 645 20.14 -9.74 -16.47
CA ASN A 645 20.66 -8.39 -16.19
C ASN A 645 20.75 -7.46 -17.40
N ARG A 646 20.60 -7.98 -18.62
CA ARG A 646 20.57 -7.23 -19.89
C ARG A 646 19.18 -7.18 -20.50
N TRP A 647 18.14 -7.50 -19.72
CA TRP A 647 16.76 -7.50 -20.17
C TRP A 647 16.47 -8.47 -21.32
N GLN A 648 17.19 -9.59 -21.36
CA GLN A 648 17.00 -10.68 -22.32
C GLN A 648 16.26 -11.85 -21.67
N ILE A 649 15.57 -12.62 -22.50
CA ILE A 649 14.97 -13.90 -22.08
C ILE A 649 16.12 -14.89 -22.00
N ALA A 650 16.41 -15.37 -20.80
CA ALA A 650 17.47 -16.34 -20.61
C ALA A 650 17.05 -17.70 -21.18
N PRO A 651 17.88 -18.34 -22.03
CA PRO A 651 17.73 -19.77 -22.29
C PRO A 651 18.06 -20.51 -20.98
N ASP A 652 17.13 -21.36 -20.54
CA ASP A 652 17.16 -22.23 -19.36
C ASP A 652 18.43 -22.18 -18.46
N GLY A 653 18.31 -21.47 -17.33
CA GLY A 653 18.81 -21.92 -16.02
C GLY A 653 20.30 -22.20 -15.80
N GLY A 654 21.25 -21.37 -16.29
CA GLY A 654 22.66 -21.64 -15.94
C GLY A 654 23.75 -20.59 -16.17
N VAL A 655 23.46 -19.40 -16.72
CA VAL A 655 24.52 -18.41 -17.03
C VAL A 655 24.51 -17.26 -16.01
N LEU A 656 25.69 -16.71 -15.71
CA LEU A 656 25.86 -15.53 -14.83
C LEU A 656 24.99 -14.37 -15.29
N GLY A 657 24.23 -13.79 -14.35
CA GLY A 657 23.26 -12.73 -14.62
C GLY A 657 21.95 -13.23 -15.25
N GLY A 658 21.71 -14.54 -15.29
CA GLY A 658 20.62 -15.19 -16.00
C GLY A 658 19.25 -14.96 -15.37
N GLY A 659 18.23 -14.82 -16.23
CA GLY A 659 16.81 -14.80 -15.86
C GLY A 659 16.31 -16.14 -15.30
N ALA A 660 15.06 -16.15 -14.86
CA ALA A 660 14.39 -17.36 -14.35
C ALA A 660 12.93 -17.37 -14.75
N GLU A 661 12.37 -18.56 -15.01
CA GLU A 661 10.98 -18.72 -15.42
C GLU A 661 10.37 -19.98 -14.78
N TRP A 662 9.08 -19.89 -14.47
CA TRP A 662 8.25 -20.99 -13.99
C TRP A 662 6.96 -21.07 -14.81
N GLN A 663 6.43 -22.27 -14.96
CA GLN A 663 5.16 -22.54 -15.65
C GLN A 663 4.14 -23.12 -14.68
N GLY A 664 2.86 -22.89 -14.96
CA GLY A 664 1.78 -23.37 -14.11
C GLY A 664 1.75 -24.89 -13.96
N VAL A 665 1.37 -25.33 -12.77
CA VAL A 665 1.28 -26.74 -12.40
C VAL A 665 0.06 -27.37 -13.10
N PRO A 666 0.24 -28.41 -13.94
CA PRO A 666 -0.86 -29.00 -14.72
C PRO A 666 -2.05 -29.45 -13.87
N GLU A 667 -1.81 -30.05 -12.70
CA GLU A 667 -2.84 -30.54 -11.79
C GLU A 667 -3.66 -29.39 -11.20
N VAL A 668 -3.00 -28.27 -10.86
CA VAL A 668 -3.67 -27.05 -10.43
C VAL A 668 -4.56 -26.54 -11.54
N ARG A 669 -4.01 -26.37 -12.76
CA ARG A 669 -4.75 -25.82 -13.90
C ARG A 669 -5.95 -26.68 -14.32
N ALA A 670 -5.81 -28.01 -14.27
CA ALA A 670 -6.86 -28.96 -14.66
C ALA A 670 -8.14 -28.84 -13.83
N ALA A 671 -8.04 -28.33 -12.60
CA ALA A 671 -9.17 -28.25 -11.68
C ALA A 671 -9.73 -26.81 -11.52
N LEU A 672 -9.16 -25.83 -12.23
CA LEU A 672 -9.69 -24.47 -12.33
C LEU A 672 -10.87 -24.36 -13.31
N ARG A 673 -11.53 -23.21 -13.26
CA ARG A 673 -12.59 -22.79 -14.18
C ARG A 673 -12.20 -21.49 -14.89
N PRO A 674 -12.56 -21.34 -16.18
CA PRO A 674 -12.32 -20.10 -16.90
C PRO A 674 -13.01 -18.93 -16.20
N GLN A 675 -12.32 -17.79 -16.09
CA GLN A 675 -12.92 -16.52 -15.74
C GLN A 675 -14.00 -16.20 -16.78
N GLY A 676 -15.24 -16.05 -16.33
CA GLY A 676 -16.33 -15.53 -17.16
C GLY A 676 -16.07 -14.07 -17.57
N PHE A 677 -16.82 -13.61 -18.56
CA PHE A 677 -16.80 -12.22 -19.01
C PHE A 677 -18.24 -11.68 -19.09
N PRO A 678 -18.54 -10.50 -18.50
CA PRO A 678 -19.87 -9.94 -18.56
C PRO A 678 -20.12 -9.34 -19.95
N GLU A 679 -20.92 -10.04 -20.76
CA GLU A 679 -21.19 -9.71 -22.15
C GLU A 679 -22.02 -8.42 -22.30
N ARG A 680 -22.84 -8.07 -21.31
CA ARG A 680 -23.73 -6.92 -21.34
C ARG A 680 -23.19 -5.78 -20.49
N THR A 681 -23.07 -4.59 -21.08
CA THR A 681 -22.76 -3.35 -20.34
C THR A 681 -24.00 -2.66 -19.80
N SER A 682 -25.18 -3.00 -20.33
CA SER A 682 -26.48 -2.50 -19.89
C SER A 682 -27.57 -3.53 -20.19
N ILE A 683 -28.75 -3.37 -19.60
CA ILE A 683 -29.90 -4.26 -19.84
C ILE A 683 -30.43 -4.12 -21.27
N GLY A 684 -30.31 -2.91 -21.84
CA GLY A 684 -30.79 -2.58 -23.19
C GLY A 684 -32.31 -2.60 -23.31
N ASP A 685 -32.81 -2.38 -24.53
CA ASP A 685 -34.25 -2.29 -24.80
C ASP A 685 -34.95 -3.66 -24.75
N SER A 686 -34.24 -4.73 -25.12
CA SER A 686 -34.74 -6.11 -25.05
C SER A 686 -34.59 -6.65 -23.62
N GLN A 687 -35.47 -6.22 -22.72
CA GLN A 687 -35.48 -6.66 -21.32
C GLN A 687 -35.90 -8.14 -21.23
N PRO A 688 -34.96 -9.09 -21.01
CA PRO A 688 -35.30 -10.50 -20.95
C PRO A 688 -36.21 -10.78 -19.73
N HIS A 689 -37.06 -11.82 -19.81
CA HIS A 689 -37.90 -12.19 -18.67
C HIS A 689 -37.05 -12.61 -17.46
N SER A 690 -35.92 -13.28 -17.71
CA SER A 690 -34.93 -13.70 -16.72
C SER A 690 -33.53 -13.36 -17.22
N LEU A 691 -32.69 -12.81 -16.35
CA LEU A 691 -31.31 -12.44 -16.63
C LEU A 691 -30.38 -13.01 -15.55
N PRO A 692 -29.46 -13.93 -15.88
CA PRO A 692 -28.36 -14.27 -14.99
C PRO A 692 -27.50 -13.03 -14.76
N LEU A 693 -27.33 -12.64 -13.50
CA LEU A 693 -26.68 -11.37 -13.16
C LEU A 693 -25.21 -11.34 -13.59
N SER A 694 -24.55 -12.51 -13.72
CA SER A 694 -23.18 -12.61 -14.22
C SER A 694 -23.01 -12.19 -15.69
N GLU A 695 -24.09 -12.10 -16.46
CA GLU A 695 -24.05 -11.56 -17.84
C GLU A 695 -23.99 -10.02 -17.86
N LEU A 696 -24.39 -9.36 -16.77
CA LEU A 696 -24.42 -7.91 -16.64
C LEU A 696 -23.14 -7.40 -15.97
N ARG A 697 -22.52 -6.39 -16.56
CA ARG A 697 -21.30 -5.79 -16.01
C ARG A 697 -21.62 -4.97 -14.76
N PRO A 698 -20.95 -5.21 -13.62
CA PRO A 698 -21.06 -4.31 -12.48
C PRO A 698 -20.44 -2.96 -12.84
N ILE A 699 -21.08 -1.87 -12.40
CA ILE A 699 -20.54 -0.52 -12.54
C ILE A 699 -19.48 -0.22 -11.47
N GLU A 700 -19.48 -0.99 -10.38
CA GLU A 700 -18.53 -0.86 -9.28
C GLU A 700 -18.24 -2.23 -8.67
N ILE A 701 -16.96 -2.49 -8.41
CA ILE A 701 -16.48 -3.67 -7.68
C ILE A 701 -15.61 -3.16 -6.54
N ARG A 702 -16.03 -3.39 -5.29
CA ARG A 702 -15.22 -3.15 -4.10
C ARG A 702 -14.91 -4.47 -3.44
N GLN A 703 -13.74 -5.02 -3.74
CA GLN A 703 -13.24 -6.20 -3.06
C GLN A 703 -11.83 -5.93 -2.57
N TYR A 704 -11.61 -6.12 -1.28
CA TYR A 704 -10.34 -5.74 -0.66
C TYR A 704 -9.13 -6.51 -1.24
N ARG A 705 -9.37 -7.74 -1.71
CA ARG A 705 -8.36 -8.70 -2.14
C ARG A 705 -8.79 -9.47 -3.38
N GLY A 706 -7.94 -9.45 -4.40
CA GLY A 706 -8.10 -10.14 -5.68
C GLY A 706 -9.33 -9.71 -6.49
N ALA A 707 -9.47 -10.29 -7.69
CA ALA A 707 -10.62 -10.07 -8.56
C ALA A 707 -11.86 -10.86 -8.14
N VAL A 708 -13.03 -10.42 -8.60
CA VAL A 708 -14.27 -11.20 -8.48
C VAL A 708 -14.22 -12.35 -9.49
N GLY A 709 -14.42 -13.57 -9.00
CA GLY A 709 -14.59 -14.73 -9.86
C GLY A 709 -15.95 -14.68 -10.53
N LEU A 710 -15.99 -14.50 -11.86
CA LEU A 710 -17.23 -14.53 -12.62
C LEU A 710 -17.45 -15.94 -13.16
N ASP A 711 -18.59 -16.54 -12.84
CA ASP A 711 -18.94 -17.94 -13.12
C ASP A 711 -17.91 -18.96 -12.59
N ARG A 712 -17.15 -18.54 -11.57
CA ARG A 712 -16.17 -19.34 -10.83
C ARG A 712 -15.98 -18.78 -9.42
N ALA A 713 -15.41 -19.59 -8.53
CA ALA A 713 -15.03 -19.14 -7.20
C ALA A 713 -13.91 -18.08 -7.24
N TYR A 714 -13.79 -17.30 -6.17
CA TYR A 714 -12.68 -16.34 -5.99
C TYR A 714 -11.30 -17.00 -6.14
N THR A 715 -11.19 -18.26 -5.73
CA THR A 715 -9.97 -19.10 -5.81
C THR A 715 -9.79 -19.77 -7.17
N GLY A 716 -10.68 -19.54 -8.14
CA GLY A 716 -10.60 -20.08 -9.49
C GLY A 716 -11.28 -21.42 -9.72
N GLY A 717 -11.64 -22.14 -8.67
CA GLY A 717 -12.42 -23.39 -8.76
C GLY A 717 -13.89 -23.16 -9.13
N PRO A 718 -14.72 -24.23 -9.17
CA PRO A 718 -16.17 -24.09 -9.32
C PRO A 718 -16.80 -23.35 -8.13
N ILE A 719 -17.91 -22.65 -8.34
CA ILE A 719 -18.71 -22.11 -7.26
C ILE A 719 -19.41 -23.28 -6.56
N VAL A 720 -19.05 -23.54 -5.30
CA VAL A 720 -19.68 -24.56 -4.46
C VAL A 720 -20.36 -23.88 -3.29
N VAL A 721 -21.68 -23.95 -3.25
CA VAL A 721 -22.51 -23.39 -2.18
C VAL A 721 -23.59 -24.42 -1.84
N ALA A 722 -23.82 -24.65 -0.54
CA ALA A 722 -24.73 -25.69 -0.04
C ALA A 722 -24.37 -27.12 -0.53
N GLY A 723 -23.07 -27.41 -0.68
CA GLY A 723 -22.58 -28.68 -1.22
C GLY A 723 -22.88 -28.91 -2.71
N GLN A 724 -23.46 -27.92 -3.40
CA GLN A 724 -23.82 -28.02 -4.82
C GLN A 724 -22.90 -27.15 -5.67
N ARG A 725 -22.56 -27.66 -6.86
CA ARG A 725 -21.79 -26.94 -7.87
C ARG A 725 -22.74 -26.09 -8.71
N HIS A 726 -22.39 -24.84 -8.90
CA HIS A 726 -23.16 -23.87 -9.68
C HIS A 726 -22.37 -23.44 -10.91
N ALA A 727 -23.08 -23.26 -12.02
CA ALA A 727 -22.46 -22.91 -13.30
C ALA A 727 -22.26 -21.40 -13.42
N ARG A 728 -23.14 -20.61 -12.80
CA ARG A 728 -23.10 -19.15 -12.84
C ARG A 728 -23.04 -18.51 -11.47
N GLY A 729 -22.48 -17.31 -11.45
CA GLY A 729 -22.51 -16.43 -10.29
C GLY A 729 -21.20 -15.70 -10.01
N PHE A 730 -21.04 -15.29 -8.75
CA PHE A 730 -19.90 -14.50 -8.30
C PHE A 730 -19.18 -15.17 -7.13
N GLY A 731 -17.94 -15.59 -7.34
CA GLY A 731 -17.01 -15.94 -6.29
C GLY A 731 -16.34 -14.69 -5.71
N VAL A 732 -16.53 -14.45 -4.42
CA VAL A 732 -16.05 -13.24 -3.73
C VAL A 732 -15.24 -13.58 -2.48
N ARG A 733 -14.52 -12.59 -1.95
CA ARG A 733 -13.88 -12.64 -0.62
C ARG A 733 -14.43 -11.51 0.26
N PRO A 734 -15.08 -11.79 1.40
CA PRO A 734 -15.57 -10.75 2.30
C PRO A 734 -14.43 -9.94 2.94
N PRO A 735 -14.59 -8.61 3.15
CA PRO A 735 -15.71 -7.80 2.67
C PRO A 735 -15.67 -7.59 1.14
N SER A 736 -16.84 -7.68 0.51
CA SER A 736 -17.01 -7.40 -0.93
C SER A 736 -18.33 -6.68 -1.22
N GLU A 737 -18.34 -5.76 -2.18
CA GLU A 737 -19.53 -5.09 -2.71
C GLU A 737 -19.50 -5.08 -4.25
N LEU A 738 -20.63 -5.39 -4.89
CA LEU A 738 -20.81 -5.36 -6.35
C LEU A 738 -22.07 -4.55 -6.68
N THR A 739 -21.94 -3.50 -7.50
CA THR A 739 -23.06 -2.60 -7.84
C THR A 739 -23.44 -2.74 -9.31
N PHE A 740 -24.75 -2.84 -9.58
CA PHE A 740 -25.33 -3.02 -10.91
C PHE A 740 -26.42 -1.98 -11.17
N VAL A 741 -26.58 -1.60 -12.44
CA VAL A 741 -27.69 -0.74 -12.91
C VAL A 741 -28.84 -1.63 -13.38
N LEU A 742 -30.03 -1.43 -12.79
CA LEU A 742 -31.24 -2.18 -13.09
C LEU A 742 -32.29 -1.38 -13.88
N ASP A 743 -32.25 -0.04 -13.80
CA ASP A 743 -33.20 0.88 -14.47
C ASP A 743 -34.69 0.51 -14.26
N GLY A 744 -35.03 -0.07 -13.11
CA GLY A 744 -36.40 -0.50 -12.78
C GLY A 744 -36.94 -1.63 -13.66
N ALA A 745 -36.09 -2.32 -14.42
CA ALA A 745 -36.51 -3.30 -15.44
C ALA A 745 -37.03 -4.62 -14.86
N PHE A 746 -36.70 -4.92 -13.61
CA PHE A 746 -36.96 -6.21 -12.95
C PHE A 746 -37.80 -6.04 -11.69
N ARG A 747 -38.43 -7.13 -11.23
CA ARG A 747 -39.25 -7.15 -10.01
C ARG A 747 -38.66 -7.99 -8.91
N ARG A 748 -37.86 -9.00 -9.25
CA ARG A 748 -37.31 -9.92 -8.26
C ARG A 748 -35.85 -10.23 -8.53
N PHE A 749 -35.08 -10.28 -7.46
CA PHE A 749 -33.73 -10.83 -7.42
C PHE A 749 -33.73 -12.09 -6.55
N GLU A 750 -33.09 -13.16 -7.01
CA GLU A 750 -32.87 -14.37 -6.23
C GLU A 750 -31.43 -14.88 -6.38
N ALA A 751 -30.85 -15.41 -5.31
CA ALA A 751 -29.56 -16.09 -5.34
C ALA A 751 -29.46 -17.11 -4.20
N THR A 752 -28.66 -18.16 -4.39
CA THR A 752 -28.16 -18.95 -3.26
C THR A 752 -26.83 -18.36 -2.81
N VAL A 753 -26.70 -18.01 -1.53
CA VAL A 753 -25.47 -17.44 -0.98
C VAL A 753 -24.82 -18.40 0.00
N GLY A 754 -23.50 -18.33 0.12
CA GLY A 754 -22.83 -19.08 1.17
C GLY A 754 -21.31 -19.00 1.18
N LEU A 755 -20.75 -19.66 2.18
CA LEU A 755 -19.32 -19.81 2.36
C LEU A 755 -18.81 -20.86 1.36
N ALA A 756 -17.92 -20.46 0.44
CA ALA A 756 -17.41 -21.34 -0.60
C ALA A 756 -16.20 -22.13 -0.10
N GLU A 757 -16.05 -23.38 -0.55
CA GLU A 757 -14.87 -24.19 -0.26
C GLU A 757 -13.64 -23.63 -0.99
N GLY A 758 -12.50 -23.55 -0.28
CA GLY A 758 -11.23 -23.16 -0.87
C GLY A 758 -10.66 -24.25 -1.77
N PHE A 759 -10.15 -23.87 -2.95
CA PHE A 759 -9.63 -24.83 -3.93
C PHE A 759 -8.20 -25.33 -3.62
N HIS A 760 -7.35 -24.49 -3.01
CA HIS A 760 -5.91 -24.76 -2.84
C HIS A 760 -5.46 -25.06 -1.42
N THR A 761 -6.22 -24.63 -0.43
CA THR A 761 -5.85 -24.74 0.98
C THR A 761 -7.12 -25.09 1.72
N GLY A 762 -7.13 -26.23 2.43
CA GLY A 762 -8.22 -26.53 3.35
C GLY A 762 -8.39 -25.38 4.35
N ASP A 763 -9.59 -25.25 4.91
CA ASP A 763 -9.85 -24.21 5.90
C ASP A 763 -8.99 -24.44 7.16
N SER A 764 -8.32 -23.39 7.62
CA SER A 764 -7.56 -23.51 8.86
C SER A 764 -8.51 -23.59 10.07
N PRO A 765 -8.15 -24.32 11.14
CA PRO A 765 -8.98 -24.41 12.34
C PRO A 765 -9.33 -23.04 12.94
N ALA A 766 -8.38 -22.10 12.89
CA ALA A 766 -8.58 -20.72 13.35
C ALA A 766 -9.69 -20.01 12.57
N ARG A 767 -9.77 -20.21 11.24
CA ARG A 767 -10.84 -19.66 10.40
C ARG A 767 -12.18 -20.30 10.75
N THR A 768 -12.26 -21.63 10.78
CA THR A 768 -13.51 -22.38 11.04
C THR A 768 -14.13 -21.99 12.39
N ALA A 769 -13.32 -21.61 13.38
CA ALA A 769 -13.81 -21.20 14.68
C ALA A 769 -14.54 -19.84 14.68
N VAL A 770 -14.08 -18.86 13.88
CA VAL A 770 -14.49 -17.45 14.05
C VAL A 770 -15.13 -16.78 12.83
N GLU A 771 -15.01 -17.36 11.62
CA GLU A 771 -15.56 -16.75 10.40
C GLU A 771 -17.10 -16.76 10.41
N GLU A 772 -17.70 -15.57 10.30
CA GLU A 772 -19.14 -15.40 10.12
C GLU A 772 -19.39 -14.36 9.02
N VAL A 773 -20.24 -14.65 8.04
CA VAL A 773 -20.55 -13.73 6.93
C VAL A 773 -22.05 -13.47 6.87
N ILE A 774 -22.44 -12.23 6.59
CA ILE A 774 -23.81 -11.85 6.23
C ILE A 774 -23.82 -11.36 4.78
N PHE A 775 -24.75 -11.85 3.99
CA PHE A 775 -25.00 -11.38 2.62
C PHE A 775 -26.17 -10.41 2.63
N GLU A 776 -26.05 -9.29 1.92
CA GLU A 776 -27.04 -8.22 1.91
C GLU A 776 -27.32 -7.79 0.46
N VAL A 777 -28.58 -7.55 0.14
CA VAL A 777 -29.05 -6.96 -1.13
C VAL A 777 -29.59 -5.58 -0.83
N TRP A 778 -28.99 -4.58 -1.45
CA TRP A 778 -29.38 -3.18 -1.31
C TRP A 778 -29.94 -2.66 -2.63
N GLY A 779 -31.02 -1.88 -2.59
CA GLY A 779 -31.59 -1.20 -3.75
C GLY A 779 -31.70 0.29 -3.47
N ASP A 780 -31.11 1.12 -4.34
CA ASP A 780 -31.12 2.59 -4.23
C ASP A 780 -30.72 3.12 -2.84
N GLY A 781 -29.81 2.40 -2.16
CA GLY A 781 -29.29 2.75 -0.85
C GLY A 781 -30.08 2.18 0.35
N GLU A 782 -31.16 1.44 0.12
CA GLU A 782 -31.95 0.78 1.16
C GLU A 782 -31.71 -0.74 1.20
N LEU A 783 -31.67 -1.31 2.40
CA LEU A 783 -31.52 -2.76 2.57
C LEU A 783 -32.83 -3.47 2.22
N LEU A 784 -32.82 -4.29 1.18
CA LEU A 784 -33.98 -5.03 0.69
C LEU A 784 -34.07 -6.43 1.29
N ALA A 785 -32.92 -7.10 1.42
CA ALA A 785 -32.84 -8.45 1.99
C ALA A 785 -31.47 -8.70 2.64
N ALA A 786 -31.43 -9.56 3.65
CA ALA A 786 -30.19 -10.04 4.25
C ALA A 786 -30.28 -11.53 4.61
N SER A 787 -29.17 -12.25 4.50
CA SER A 787 -29.06 -13.63 4.99
C SER A 787 -28.95 -13.65 6.53
N PRO A 788 -29.23 -14.80 7.16
CA PRO A 788 -28.69 -15.08 8.50
C PRO A 788 -27.16 -15.02 8.52
N ARG A 789 -26.57 -15.06 9.73
CA ARG A 789 -25.12 -15.24 9.88
C ARG A 789 -24.73 -16.64 9.41
N LEU A 790 -23.83 -16.71 8.43
CA LEU A 790 -23.35 -17.97 7.86
C LEU A 790 -21.98 -18.33 8.42
N HIS A 791 -21.77 -19.59 8.82
CA HIS A 791 -20.52 -20.11 9.41
C HIS A 791 -20.34 -21.62 9.21
N ARG A 792 -19.10 -22.12 9.27
CA ARG A 792 -18.76 -23.56 9.04
C ARG A 792 -18.66 -24.45 10.28
N ARG A 793 -19.16 -24.01 11.45
CA ARG A 793 -19.17 -24.82 12.68
C ARG A 793 -20.13 -26.02 12.56
N ALA A 794 -19.92 -27.10 13.34
CA ALA A 794 -20.57 -28.41 13.20
C ALA A 794 -22.13 -28.44 13.23
N GLU A 795 -22.77 -27.37 13.70
CA GLU A 795 -24.23 -27.19 13.75
C GLU A 795 -24.69 -25.92 12.99
N GLY A 796 -23.80 -25.37 12.15
CA GLY A 796 -23.96 -24.11 11.48
C GLY A 796 -24.71 -24.17 10.17
N ARG A 797 -25.29 -23.03 9.80
CA ARG A 797 -25.78 -22.77 8.45
C ARG A 797 -24.66 -22.10 7.67
N ASP A 798 -24.16 -22.74 6.62
CA ASP A 798 -23.09 -22.19 5.77
C ASP A 798 -23.61 -21.51 4.49
N SER A 799 -24.92 -21.64 4.24
CA SER A 799 -25.60 -21.20 3.02
C SER A 799 -27.05 -20.78 3.29
N ALA A 800 -27.60 -19.92 2.43
CA ALA A 800 -28.99 -19.47 2.50
C ALA A 800 -29.52 -19.11 1.10
N LEU A 801 -30.83 -19.23 0.91
CA LEU A 801 -31.50 -18.58 -0.21
C LEU A 801 -31.79 -17.12 0.17
N ILE A 802 -31.47 -16.19 -0.72
CA ILE A 802 -31.86 -14.77 -0.59
C ILE A 802 -32.77 -14.41 -1.76
N SER A 803 -33.88 -13.73 -1.45
CA SER A 803 -34.82 -13.19 -2.42
C SER A 803 -35.15 -11.76 -2.02
N ALA A 804 -35.16 -10.83 -2.98
CA ALA A 804 -35.50 -9.43 -2.77
C ALA A 804 -36.49 -8.96 -3.84
N ASP A 805 -37.45 -8.13 -3.43
CA ASP A 805 -38.27 -7.34 -4.36
C ASP A 805 -37.42 -6.16 -4.84
N VAL A 806 -37.17 -6.10 -6.14
CA VAL A 806 -36.38 -5.04 -6.79
C VAL A 806 -37.24 -4.20 -7.73
N THR A 807 -38.57 -4.24 -7.57
CA THR A 807 -39.51 -3.47 -8.37
C THR A 807 -39.20 -1.98 -8.28
N GLY A 808 -38.90 -1.36 -9.42
CA GLY A 808 -38.58 0.07 -9.49
C GLY A 808 -37.18 0.46 -9.00
N VAL A 809 -36.36 -0.51 -8.59
CA VAL A 809 -34.97 -0.27 -8.17
C VAL A 809 -34.13 0.14 -9.38
N SER A 810 -33.43 1.26 -9.28
CA SER A 810 -32.55 1.76 -10.34
C SER A 810 -31.15 1.17 -10.23
N THR A 811 -30.64 1.04 -9.02
CA THR A 811 -29.30 0.53 -8.71
C THR A 811 -29.38 -0.53 -7.62
N MET A 812 -28.68 -1.66 -7.82
CA MET A 812 -28.64 -2.76 -6.85
C MET A 812 -27.21 -3.07 -6.44
N THR A 813 -26.95 -3.16 -5.13
CA THR A 813 -25.64 -3.52 -4.58
C THR A 813 -25.73 -4.83 -3.79
N LEU A 814 -24.87 -5.78 -4.15
CA LEU A 814 -24.68 -7.05 -3.44
C LEU A 814 -23.50 -6.92 -2.48
N LYS A 815 -23.70 -7.17 -1.18
CA LYS A 815 -22.63 -7.10 -0.16
C LYS A 815 -22.42 -8.43 0.54
N ALA A 816 -21.17 -8.85 0.70
CA ALA A 816 -20.80 -9.92 1.62
C ALA A 816 -19.96 -9.31 2.75
N ARG A 817 -20.52 -9.22 3.95
CA ARG A 817 -19.96 -8.46 5.08
C ARG A 817 -19.45 -9.39 6.19
N PRO A 818 -18.25 -9.12 6.74
CA PRO A 818 -17.78 -9.72 7.98
C PRO A 818 -18.76 -9.53 9.15
N ALA A 819 -19.08 -10.61 9.88
CA ALA A 819 -19.98 -10.62 11.03
C ALA A 819 -19.38 -11.22 12.31
N GLY A 820 -18.17 -11.79 12.25
CA GLY A 820 -17.46 -12.39 13.38
C GLY A 820 -15.95 -12.58 13.15
N GLY A 821 -15.14 -12.67 14.20
CA GLY A 821 -13.70 -12.87 14.04
C GLY A 821 -12.99 -11.71 13.32
N ARG A 822 -11.81 -12.00 12.76
CA ARG A 822 -10.92 -10.96 12.18
C ARG A 822 -10.95 -11.01 10.66
N THR A 823 -11.04 -9.85 10.03
CA THR A 823 -11.29 -9.71 8.57
C THR A 823 -10.28 -10.43 7.69
N TRP A 824 -9.02 -10.54 8.09
CA TRP A 824 -8.02 -11.27 7.33
C TRP A 824 -8.27 -12.78 7.32
N LEU A 825 -8.87 -13.35 8.38
CA LEU A 825 -9.23 -14.78 8.50
C LEU A 825 -10.28 -15.25 7.49
N TYR A 826 -10.95 -14.32 6.80
CA TYR A 826 -12.00 -14.62 5.84
C TYR A 826 -11.42 -15.16 4.53
N GLY A 827 -12.04 -16.21 4.02
CA GLY A 827 -11.73 -16.79 2.71
C GLY A 827 -12.89 -16.66 1.73
N ALA A 828 -13.06 -17.65 0.85
CA ALA A 828 -14.02 -17.56 -0.24
C ALA A 828 -15.49 -17.63 0.23
N ALA A 829 -16.32 -16.85 -0.45
CA ALA A 829 -17.77 -16.77 -0.35
C ALA A 829 -18.36 -16.72 -1.78
N GLY A 830 -19.65 -17.01 -1.95
CA GLY A 830 -20.27 -17.08 -3.26
C GLY A 830 -21.71 -16.56 -3.31
N TRP A 831 -22.04 -15.89 -4.40
CA TRP A 831 -23.40 -15.67 -4.90
C TRP A 831 -23.62 -16.65 -6.05
N ALA A 832 -24.35 -17.74 -5.79
CA ALA A 832 -24.62 -18.81 -6.74
C ALA A 832 -25.96 -18.60 -7.45
N GLU A 833 -25.94 -18.75 -8.79
CA GLU A 833 -27.08 -18.55 -9.69
C GLU A 833 -27.88 -17.25 -9.41
N PRO A 834 -27.22 -16.08 -9.23
CA PRO A 834 -27.92 -14.82 -9.03
C PRO A 834 -28.71 -14.45 -10.28
N VAL A 835 -30.02 -14.29 -10.15
CA VAL A 835 -30.94 -14.07 -11.26
C VAL A 835 -31.88 -12.92 -11.00
N LEU A 836 -32.15 -12.13 -12.03
CA LEU A 836 -33.17 -11.09 -12.05
C LEU A 836 -34.36 -11.56 -12.88
N THR A 837 -35.58 -11.38 -12.38
CA THR A 837 -36.82 -11.73 -13.10
C THR A 837 -37.85 -10.59 -13.09
N ARG A 838 -38.64 -10.50 -14.15
CA ARG A 838 -39.71 -9.49 -14.33
C ARG A 838 -41.05 -9.88 -13.71
#